data_AF-A0A093V886-F1
#
_entry.id   AF-A0A093V886-F1
#
_cell.length_a   1.000
_cell.length_b   1.000
_cell.length_c   1.000
_cell.angle_alpha   90.00
_cell.angle_beta   90.00
_cell.angle_gamma   90.00
#
_symmetry.space_group_name_H-M   'P 1'
#
loop_
_entity.id
_entity.type
_entity.pdbx_description
1 polymer ?
#
loop_
_entity_poly.entity_id
_entity_poly.type
_entity_poly.pdbx_seq_one_letter_code
_entity_poly.pdbx_strand_id
1 'polypeptide(L)'
;MLDQYDTLQVACDSSRLYPTNLIRTHAFCHALESYRKRLHESQKSLFESRSQYHLIELVEAHNGDDVFGSTKSKSVDDLKTYFQVNRKDPKCRHAFIEAESSRSPLDCSKEMLEYLLSFHQVSPSFLELVFAFGAGKQPEDFHYTSFRHESFLDQVNKRFAIFRLGRSGREIRQCYNLWSTEPSSGGSNPWSIRQTAVYHSFDVETGKAFWIDIKANDVIKSRIRAETGISGNLRARNMIDPSSCFSSTLKTHLIHFEWCRENWRHQLTSLEKRSSGILKRILNAPVELLELTTSENTSDTGLNGESGGFEPGMGQNTAGRILSRRTTGASMIPKTILLPDFAKWGGRSRHSKPQATSVQSTLRGSLPSTQNDSVDGSSQFRFSEPFPIDQLQDLSRIESTLQEISLVMKLNADVLLEIMEYYQRLIDDPYFPIEIKDGSSTAVSDFFQQIRIIINELKREQCRIDSLLQVVSNGKSMFESILQFRNIEINTLFATNAHHGSLRMESMTQEMHESTIKMEKMTNSMHKLAERTERETASMHIITLVTLIFLPGTFIATFLGSGLFQWDQDKPEAMPTWKPEFFALFAKVCFPFMGAIGLIWALEMFLEALRSAEMLDNCEPRLYLMAYSLHGIKYFTRAYSDSSGEFSHHDFGCWVKENQKIGLNGYGKEDFYVSEDALRVYWEVHRVRDVFSEAGIHRQTPPSPELIIQSYIRIFSILIYIATPDLPSLAYLSVFSASGRNDYNLPLAGDIFPNTEEGRKVQARFLESQFLFSPVVFSPQLHERELDSRHVLPLTFKRQLSGRPGSSTNSAITKLYKLEKASKLQTKEDLVVIKEYPKSEIEHSFKNELKAYMSFHYAGDEPYVSKYFLKYYGSFKQNNKGFIILEYADEGSLLEFFKSNQVPRTREELHGLFENLSDLLYGLRILHAKDLGKTNRQLRGVHQDLKPANIFVSRNENGGTYQYNFKIGDFGLTSFTPTEANEIKNRDNKGGIMYNAPEMTNYDDFSRSLDEGISHLVDIWSFSCVLFEAAVWAISDERGREEFRSLRCKENDQKPRHRDQGYGASFHNGERRLGAIGRRWNKYSNKGDFLMI
;
A
#
# COMPACT_ATOMS: atom_id res chain seq x y z
N MET A 1 52.49 18.76 34.43
CA MET A 1 51.46 17.99 33.69
C MET A 1 50.71 17.16 34.70
N LEU A 2 49.39 17.02 34.57
CA LEU A 2 48.61 16.05 35.35
C LEU A 2 48.99 14.62 34.92
N ASP A 3 48.86 13.64 35.81
CA ASP A 3 48.88 12.24 35.40
C ASP A 3 47.63 11.96 34.52
N GLN A 4 47.74 11.01 33.59
CA GLN A 4 46.55 10.46 32.95
C GLN A 4 45.65 9.75 33.96
N TYR A 5 46.20 9.26 35.07
CA TYR A 5 45.39 8.80 36.20
C TYR A 5 44.56 9.93 36.83
N ASP A 6 45.13 11.12 37.05
CA ASP A 6 44.38 12.28 37.58
C ASP A 6 43.30 12.72 36.59
N THR A 7 43.63 12.69 35.30
CA THR A 7 42.68 12.96 34.21
C THR A 7 41.52 11.94 34.21
N LEU A 8 41.80 10.66 34.49
CA LEU A 8 40.79 9.62 34.67
C LEU A 8 39.96 9.83 35.94
N GLN A 9 40.55 10.25 37.07
CA GLN A 9 39.77 10.58 38.27
C GLN A 9 38.81 11.73 38.01
N VAL A 10 39.24 12.82 37.37
CA VAL A 10 38.34 13.93 36.98
C VAL A 10 37.20 13.46 36.05
N ALA A 11 37.46 12.53 35.12
CA ALA A 11 36.42 11.91 34.30
C ALA A 11 35.47 11.04 35.14
N CYS A 12 35.96 10.32 36.15
CA CYS A 12 35.17 9.45 37.03
C CYS A 12 34.33 10.23 38.05
N ASP A 13 34.85 11.32 38.62
CA ASP A 13 34.12 12.25 39.48
C ASP A 13 32.97 12.93 38.71
N SER A 14 33.14 13.10 37.40
CA SER A 14 32.14 13.60 36.47
C SER A 14 31.37 12.51 35.71
N SER A 15 31.25 11.28 36.27
CA SER A 15 30.61 10.14 35.58
C SER A 15 29.18 10.39 35.06
N ARG A 16 28.40 11.25 35.75
CA ARG A 16 27.08 11.74 35.32
C ARG A 16 27.08 12.56 34.02
N LEU A 17 28.26 12.82 33.45
CA LEU A 17 28.46 13.41 32.14
C LEU A 17 28.77 12.36 31.06
N TYR A 18 28.70 11.05 31.35
CA TYR A 18 28.98 10.01 30.35
C TYR A 18 28.00 10.07 29.15
N PRO A 19 28.48 9.91 27.90
CA PRO A 19 29.87 9.70 27.47
C PRO A 19 30.66 10.98 27.15
N THR A 20 30.14 12.18 27.44
CA THR A 20 30.86 13.47 27.21
C THR A 20 32.09 13.70 28.10
N ASN A 21 32.38 12.80 29.05
CA ASN A 21 33.57 12.79 29.91
C ASN A 21 34.70 11.85 29.42
N LEU A 22 34.54 11.19 28.27
CA LEU A 22 35.56 10.29 27.73
C LEU A 22 36.83 11.04 27.30
N ILE A 23 37.99 10.53 27.72
CA ILE A 23 39.32 11.09 27.43
C ILE A 23 39.74 10.81 25.97
N ARG A 24 39.28 9.67 25.42
CA ARG A 24 39.60 9.22 24.06
C ARG A 24 38.45 8.38 23.48
N THR A 25 37.89 8.84 22.37
CA THR A 25 36.94 8.11 21.51
C THR A 25 37.01 8.69 20.09
N HIS A 26 36.55 7.93 19.09
CA HIS A 26 36.33 8.40 17.71
C HIS A 26 35.00 9.14 17.51
N ALA A 27 34.09 9.15 18.48
CA ALA A 27 32.78 9.80 18.34
C ALA A 27 32.86 11.34 18.44
N PHE A 28 32.11 12.02 17.56
CA PHE A 28 31.98 13.48 17.59
C PHE A 28 31.18 13.97 18.81
N CYS A 29 31.46 15.19 19.28
CA CYS A 29 30.82 15.78 20.47
C CYS A 29 29.28 15.76 20.42
N HIS A 30 28.68 16.09 19.27
CA HIS A 30 27.22 16.06 19.09
C HIS A 30 26.62 14.65 19.25
N ALA A 31 27.37 13.60 18.91
CA ALA A 31 26.94 12.22 19.12
C ALA A 31 27.04 11.86 20.62
N LEU A 32 28.11 12.26 21.30
CA LEU A 32 28.26 12.07 22.75
C LEU A 32 27.14 12.76 23.55
N GLU A 33 26.74 13.97 23.15
CA GLU A 33 25.59 14.69 23.73
C GLU A 33 24.26 13.97 23.47
N SER A 34 24.04 13.47 22.25
CA SER A 34 22.86 12.68 21.88
C SER A 34 22.74 11.39 22.72
N TYR A 35 23.85 10.65 22.86
CA TYR A 35 23.93 9.46 23.71
C TYR A 35 23.62 9.77 25.17
N ARG A 36 24.23 10.84 25.72
CA ARG A 36 23.99 11.29 27.10
C ARG A 36 22.54 11.67 27.33
N LYS A 37 21.91 12.34 26.35
CA LYS A 37 20.49 12.72 26.40
C LYS A 37 19.59 11.47 26.42
N ARG A 38 19.77 10.53 25.48
CA ARG A 38 19.00 9.27 25.44
C ARG A 38 19.16 8.44 26.72
N LEU A 39 20.37 8.35 27.27
CA LEU A 39 20.63 7.67 28.55
C LEU A 39 19.94 8.34 29.75
N HIS A 40 19.73 9.66 29.69
CA HIS A 40 18.94 10.38 30.69
C HIS A 40 17.42 10.17 30.49
N GLU A 41 16.93 10.16 29.26
CA GLU A 41 15.50 10.00 28.94
C GLU A 41 15.02 8.57 29.26
N SER A 42 15.80 7.54 28.91
CA SER A 42 15.50 6.13 29.20
C SER A 42 15.70 5.70 30.67
N GLN A 43 16.08 6.61 31.57
CA GLN A 43 16.44 6.27 32.96
C GLN A 43 15.33 5.50 33.73
N LYS A 44 14.05 5.77 33.43
CA LYS A 44 12.90 5.16 34.14
C LYS A 44 12.51 3.77 33.64
N SER A 45 12.90 3.40 32.42
CA SER A 45 12.64 2.09 31.83
C SER A 45 13.85 1.16 31.96
N LEU A 46 15.06 1.71 31.82
CA LEU A 46 16.29 0.95 31.70
C LEU A 46 16.89 0.45 33.02
N PHE A 47 16.66 1.13 34.15
CA PHE A 47 17.33 0.82 35.44
C PHE A 47 16.32 0.50 36.54
N GLU A 48 16.59 -0.49 37.38
CA GLU A 48 15.74 -0.78 38.53
C GLU A 48 15.80 0.38 39.54
N SER A 49 14.62 0.80 40.01
CA SER A 49 14.40 1.84 41.02
C SER A 49 14.79 1.43 42.45
N ARG A 50 14.75 0.12 42.76
CA ARG A 50 14.91 -0.45 44.09
C ARG A 50 16.33 -0.96 44.31
N SER A 51 17.10 -0.25 45.13
CA SER A 51 18.51 -0.57 45.41
C SER A 51 18.80 -1.96 45.99
N GLN A 52 17.79 -2.67 46.51
CA GLN A 52 17.95 -4.04 46.98
C GLN A 52 18.29 -5.06 45.88
N TYR A 53 17.97 -4.75 44.61
CA TYR A 53 18.31 -5.57 43.43
C TYR A 53 19.60 -5.12 42.73
N HIS A 54 20.17 -3.96 43.10
CA HIS A 54 21.38 -3.47 42.45
C HIS A 54 22.56 -4.42 42.72
N LEU A 55 23.13 -4.93 41.64
CA LEU A 55 24.24 -5.87 41.62
C LEU A 55 25.02 -5.73 40.30
N ILE A 56 26.28 -5.29 40.40
CA ILE A 56 27.29 -5.54 39.37
C ILE A 56 28.28 -6.56 39.94
N GLU A 57 28.38 -7.71 39.29
CA GLU A 57 29.23 -8.83 39.70
C GLU A 57 30.50 -8.84 38.85
N LEU A 58 31.61 -8.43 39.47
CA LEU A 58 32.94 -8.46 38.86
C LEU A 58 33.56 -9.85 39.04
N VAL A 59 34.18 -10.37 37.99
CA VAL A 59 34.95 -11.63 37.99
C VAL A 59 36.33 -11.34 37.41
N GLU A 60 37.38 -11.52 38.21
CA GLU A 60 38.71 -10.93 37.95
C GLU A 60 39.86 -11.93 38.17
N ALA A 61 40.93 -11.78 37.39
CA ALA A 61 42.20 -12.48 37.58
C ALA A 61 43.38 -11.51 37.52
N HIS A 62 44.14 -11.38 38.61
CA HIS A 62 45.35 -10.56 38.71
C HIS A 62 46.63 -11.34 38.32
N ASN A 63 47.78 -10.67 38.34
CA ASN A 63 49.07 -11.27 38.04
C ASN A 63 49.46 -12.31 39.11
N GLY A 64 49.44 -13.59 38.74
CA GLY A 64 49.81 -14.70 39.62
C GLY A 64 48.62 -15.48 40.19
N ASP A 65 47.38 -15.06 39.90
CA ASP A 65 46.19 -15.79 40.31
C ASP A 65 46.06 -17.12 39.54
N ASP A 66 45.64 -18.17 40.24
CA ASP A 66 45.52 -19.53 39.68
C ASP A 66 44.10 -19.82 39.15
N VAL A 67 43.13 -19.02 39.62
CA VAL A 67 41.67 -19.07 39.37
C VAL A 67 41.11 -17.64 39.47
N PHE A 68 39.97 -17.35 38.83
CA PHE A 68 39.33 -16.04 38.93
C PHE A 68 38.63 -15.84 40.29
N GLY A 69 38.88 -14.68 40.92
CA GLY A 69 38.11 -14.20 42.07
C GLY A 69 36.82 -13.51 41.63
N SER A 70 35.91 -13.23 42.57
CA SER A 70 34.70 -12.45 42.27
C SER A 70 34.32 -11.48 43.38
N THR A 71 33.92 -10.27 42.98
CA THR A 71 33.48 -9.18 43.86
C THR A 71 32.09 -8.73 43.45
N LYS A 72 31.21 -8.48 44.42
CA LYS A 72 29.85 -7.96 44.19
C LYS A 72 29.74 -6.53 44.70
N SER A 73 29.39 -5.59 43.82
CA SER A 73 29.04 -4.22 44.20
C SER A 73 27.53 -4.03 44.09
N LYS A 74 26.91 -3.44 45.11
CA LYS A 74 25.48 -3.07 45.17
C LYS A 74 25.24 -1.56 45.11
N SER A 75 26.27 -0.76 45.29
CA SER A 75 26.20 0.70 45.17
C SER A 75 27.27 1.26 44.24
N VAL A 76 27.10 2.51 43.81
CA VAL A 76 28.15 3.25 43.07
C VAL A 76 29.36 3.56 43.96
N ASP A 77 29.17 3.67 45.27
CA ASP A 77 30.25 3.95 46.22
C ASP A 77 31.07 2.70 46.56
N ASP A 78 30.48 1.50 46.43
CA ASP A 78 31.20 0.22 46.43
C ASP A 78 32.18 0.18 45.24
N LEU A 79 31.69 0.50 44.04
CA LEU A 79 32.50 0.55 42.80
C LEU A 79 33.60 1.60 42.89
N LYS A 80 33.31 2.81 43.41
CA LYS A 80 34.32 3.84 43.68
C LYS A 80 35.40 3.31 44.61
N THR A 81 35.01 2.81 45.78
CA THR A 81 35.93 2.27 46.78
C THR A 81 36.82 1.18 46.18
N TYR A 82 36.25 0.30 45.35
CA TYR A 82 36.95 -0.83 44.73
C TYR A 82 37.92 -0.42 43.59
N PHE A 83 37.58 0.58 42.79
CA PHE A 83 38.42 1.08 41.68
C PHE A 83 39.41 2.18 42.10
N GLN A 84 39.18 2.87 43.22
CA GLN A 84 40.11 3.86 43.79
C GLN A 84 41.28 3.21 44.58
N VAL A 85 41.21 1.90 44.88
CA VAL A 85 42.34 1.15 45.44
C VAL A 85 43.57 1.33 44.54
N ASN A 86 44.70 1.74 45.13
CA ASN A 86 45.94 2.00 44.39
C ASN A 86 46.66 0.70 43.96
N ARG A 87 46.07 0.00 42.99
CA ARG A 87 46.57 -1.23 42.39
C ARG A 87 46.46 -1.18 40.86
N LYS A 88 47.26 -1.98 40.17
CA LYS A 88 47.08 -2.21 38.73
C LYS A 88 45.77 -2.95 38.50
N ASP A 89 45.13 -2.70 37.36
CA ASP A 89 43.99 -3.48 36.89
C ASP A 89 44.37 -4.98 36.80
N PRO A 90 43.41 -5.91 36.85
CA PRO A 90 43.65 -7.34 36.58
C PRO A 90 44.19 -7.61 35.16
N LYS A 91 44.55 -8.86 34.87
CA LYS A 91 44.80 -9.36 33.50
C LYS A 91 43.49 -9.53 32.74
N CYS A 92 42.45 -10.03 33.40
CA CYS A 92 41.11 -10.10 32.85
C CYS A 92 40.07 -9.67 33.89
N ARG A 93 39.08 -8.86 33.49
CA ARG A 93 37.90 -8.48 34.27
C ARG A 93 36.65 -8.67 33.40
N HIS A 94 35.68 -9.44 33.92
CA HIS A 94 34.30 -9.41 33.45
C HIS A 94 33.45 -8.62 34.44
N ALA A 95 32.54 -7.78 33.93
CA ALA A 95 31.49 -7.13 34.70
C ALA A 95 30.12 -7.62 34.20
N PHE A 96 29.47 -8.45 35.01
CA PHE A 96 28.14 -8.97 34.71
C PHE A 96 27.06 -8.02 35.23
N ILE A 97 26.08 -7.73 34.37
CA ILE A 97 24.87 -6.96 34.69
C ILE A 97 23.67 -7.80 34.24
N GLU A 98 22.76 -8.10 35.18
CA GLU A 98 21.63 -8.99 34.95
C GLU A 98 20.30 -8.23 34.87
N ALA A 99 19.24 -8.96 34.52
CA ALA A 99 17.84 -8.53 34.56
C ALA A 99 16.95 -9.79 34.58
N GLU A 100 15.75 -9.70 35.16
CA GLU A 100 14.78 -10.82 35.18
C GLU A 100 14.35 -11.28 33.78
N SER A 101 14.25 -10.33 32.83
CA SER A 101 13.94 -10.58 31.42
C SER A 101 14.61 -9.52 30.53
N SER A 102 14.67 -9.75 29.22
CA SER A 102 15.16 -8.73 28.26
C SER A 102 14.26 -7.49 28.17
N ARG A 103 13.06 -7.53 28.77
CA ARG A 103 12.09 -6.43 28.88
C ARG A 103 11.90 -5.98 30.33
N SER A 104 12.81 -6.36 31.23
CA SER A 104 12.88 -5.87 32.60
C SER A 104 13.96 -4.78 32.69
N PRO A 105 13.91 -3.88 33.68
CA PRO A 105 15.04 -2.99 33.96
C PRO A 105 16.30 -3.80 34.32
N LEU A 106 17.47 -3.19 34.09
CA LEU A 106 18.75 -3.74 34.51
C LEU A 106 18.88 -3.72 36.04
N ASP A 107 19.50 -4.76 36.59
CA ASP A 107 19.79 -4.95 38.01
C ASP A 107 20.92 -4.02 38.51
N CYS A 108 20.95 -2.76 38.09
CA CYS A 108 21.91 -1.75 38.54
C CYS A 108 21.30 -0.34 38.50
N SER A 109 21.91 0.61 39.22
CA SER A 109 21.57 2.03 39.06
C SER A 109 22.25 2.62 37.83
N LYS A 110 21.65 3.69 37.30
CA LYS A 110 22.26 4.53 36.27
C LYS A 110 23.65 5.01 36.68
N GLU A 111 23.81 5.46 37.92
CA GLU A 111 25.07 5.94 38.47
C GLU A 111 26.15 4.84 38.53
N MET A 112 25.78 3.59 38.80
CA MET A 112 26.70 2.45 38.77
C MET A 112 27.17 2.17 37.33
N LEU A 113 26.27 2.19 36.35
CA LEU A 113 26.64 2.02 34.94
C LEU A 113 27.50 3.20 34.46
N GLU A 114 27.06 4.44 34.64
CA GLU A 114 27.79 5.65 34.27
C GLU A 114 29.22 5.65 34.84
N TYR A 115 29.40 5.25 36.11
CA TYR A 115 30.71 5.14 36.74
C TYR A 115 31.56 4.00 36.17
N LEU A 116 30.99 2.80 35.97
CA LEU A 116 31.71 1.67 35.36
C LEU A 116 32.20 2.00 33.94
N LEU A 117 31.31 2.56 33.10
CA LEU A 117 31.62 2.94 31.73
C LEU A 117 32.66 4.08 31.67
N SER A 118 32.61 5.04 32.61
CA SER A 118 33.60 6.11 32.74
C SER A 118 34.99 5.59 33.16
N PHE A 119 35.07 4.74 34.20
CA PHE A 119 36.34 4.22 34.69
C PHE A 119 37.05 3.31 33.68
N HIS A 120 36.28 2.58 32.87
CA HIS A 120 36.79 1.72 31.80
C HIS A 120 36.88 2.41 30.43
N GLN A 121 36.51 3.69 30.32
CA GLN A 121 36.55 4.49 29.07
C GLN A 121 35.84 3.79 27.90
N VAL A 122 34.66 3.23 28.18
CA VAL A 122 33.88 2.42 27.24
C VAL A 122 33.41 3.27 26.05
N SER A 123 33.36 2.66 24.85
CA SER A 123 32.85 3.35 23.65
C SER A 123 31.40 3.80 23.85
N PRO A 124 31.02 5.04 23.44
CA PRO A 124 29.65 5.50 23.52
C PRO A 124 28.68 4.60 22.71
N SER A 125 29.20 3.98 21.64
CA SER A 125 28.46 3.08 20.75
C SER A 125 27.85 1.87 21.45
N PHE A 126 28.39 1.48 22.62
CA PHE A 126 27.82 0.40 23.43
C PHE A 126 26.40 0.74 23.91
N LEU A 127 26.07 2.03 24.09
CA LEU A 127 24.76 2.45 24.58
C LEU A 127 23.61 2.07 23.64
N GLU A 128 23.82 1.98 22.32
CA GLU A 128 22.78 1.46 21.41
C GLU A 128 22.34 0.04 21.78
N LEU A 129 23.28 -0.79 22.25
CA LEU A 129 23.02 -2.16 22.67
C LEU A 129 22.39 -2.22 24.07
N VAL A 130 22.71 -1.25 24.93
CA VAL A 130 22.10 -1.10 26.26
C VAL A 130 20.65 -0.63 26.14
N PHE A 131 20.32 0.27 25.21
CA PHE A 131 18.96 0.80 25.00
C PHE A 131 17.96 -0.26 24.50
N ALA A 132 18.42 -1.42 24.04
CA ALA A 132 17.55 -2.55 23.70
C ALA A 132 16.94 -3.25 24.94
N PHE A 133 17.37 -2.92 26.16
CA PHE A 133 16.87 -3.47 27.42
C PHE A 133 15.98 -2.48 28.17
N GLY A 134 15.19 -2.97 29.12
CA GLY A 134 14.33 -2.15 29.99
C GLY A 134 12.83 -2.41 29.84
N ALA A 135 12.06 -1.83 30.77
CA ALA A 135 10.61 -1.94 30.81
C ALA A 135 9.91 -0.95 29.86
N GLY A 136 9.30 -1.46 28.79
CA GLY A 136 8.56 -0.67 27.80
C GLY A 136 7.50 -1.47 27.04
N LYS A 137 6.69 -0.76 26.24
CA LYS A 137 5.91 -1.37 25.15
C LYS A 137 6.88 -1.86 24.05
N GLN A 138 6.38 -2.53 23.01
CA GLN A 138 7.19 -3.14 21.93
C GLN A 138 8.40 -2.28 21.54
N PRO A 139 9.61 -2.85 21.43
CA PRO A 139 10.81 -2.08 21.13
C PRO A 139 10.64 -1.33 19.81
N GLU A 140 11.08 -0.08 19.78
CA GLU A 140 10.96 0.78 18.59
C GLU A 140 11.77 0.21 17.41
N ASP A 141 12.85 -0.51 17.70
CA ASP A 141 13.62 -1.32 16.75
C ASP A 141 13.21 -2.81 16.79
N PHE A 142 12.70 -3.31 15.66
CA PHE A 142 12.35 -4.73 15.49
C PHE A 142 13.62 -5.59 15.33
N HIS A 143 14.02 -6.27 16.40
CA HIS A 143 15.21 -7.15 16.48
C HIS A 143 16.50 -6.51 15.98
N TYR A 144 16.97 -5.45 16.64
CA TYR A 144 18.26 -4.83 16.31
C TYR A 144 19.46 -5.77 16.52
N THR A 145 20.43 -5.73 15.60
CA THR A 145 21.81 -6.17 15.86
C THR A 145 22.82 -5.19 15.28
N SER A 146 23.97 -5.01 15.95
CA SER A 146 25.10 -4.25 15.41
C SER A 146 26.42 -4.68 16.04
N PHE A 147 27.49 -4.69 15.23
CA PHE A 147 28.87 -4.68 15.71
C PHE A 147 29.48 -3.28 15.56
N ARG A 148 30.29 -2.84 16.53
CA ARG A 148 30.99 -1.54 16.55
C ARG A 148 32.37 -1.69 17.15
N HIS A 149 33.37 -0.98 16.61
CA HIS A 149 34.75 -1.04 17.11
C HIS A 149 35.49 0.31 17.07
N GLU A 150 36.46 0.50 17.96
CA GLU A 150 37.43 1.58 17.99
C GLU A 150 38.82 0.98 18.25
N SER A 151 39.77 1.12 17.31
CA SER A 151 41.14 0.58 17.42
C SER A 151 42.15 1.70 17.66
N PHE A 152 43.03 1.55 18.65
CA PHE A 152 43.98 2.57 19.08
C PHE A 152 45.43 2.05 19.10
N LEU A 153 45.92 1.53 17.96
CA LEU A 153 47.21 0.81 17.90
C LEU A 153 48.47 1.66 17.74
N ASP A 154 48.34 2.96 17.44
CA ASP A 154 49.45 3.90 17.19
C ASP A 154 50.53 3.86 18.29
N GLN A 155 51.79 3.63 17.87
CA GLN A 155 52.95 3.53 18.76
C GLN A 155 53.50 4.91 19.19
N VAL A 156 53.24 5.97 18.42
CA VAL A 156 53.80 7.31 18.67
C VAL A 156 53.19 7.96 19.91
N ASN A 157 51.93 7.64 20.21
CA ASN A 157 51.09 8.43 21.12
C ASN A 157 50.88 7.78 22.50
N LYS A 158 51.97 7.50 23.23
CA LYS A 158 51.93 7.03 24.64
C LYS A 158 51.33 8.04 25.64
N ARG A 159 50.80 9.16 25.16
CA ARG A 159 50.08 10.20 25.92
C ARG A 159 48.90 9.66 26.74
N PHE A 160 48.29 8.56 26.31
CA PHE A 160 47.12 7.94 26.96
C PHE A 160 47.47 6.76 27.90
N ALA A 161 48.75 6.52 28.17
CA ALA A 161 49.18 5.47 29.10
C ALA A 161 48.82 5.84 30.55
N ILE A 162 48.26 4.89 31.30
CA ILE A 162 47.91 5.04 32.72
C ILE A 162 48.73 4.04 33.53
N PHE A 163 49.99 4.38 33.77
CA PHE A 163 50.97 3.48 34.40
C PHE A 163 50.56 2.96 35.78
N ARG A 164 49.82 3.78 36.56
CA ARG A 164 49.27 3.42 37.87
C ARG A 164 48.28 2.25 37.81
N LEU A 165 47.42 2.21 36.79
CA LEU A 165 46.54 1.06 36.50
C LEU A 165 47.22 -0.01 35.64
N GLY A 166 48.35 0.31 35.01
CA GLY A 166 49.05 -0.56 34.08
C GLY A 166 48.36 -0.69 32.73
N ARG A 167 47.70 0.37 32.24
CA ARG A 167 47.18 0.48 30.87
C ARG A 167 48.22 1.17 29.99
N SER A 168 48.55 0.63 28.82
CA SER A 168 49.49 1.23 27.88
C SER A 168 48.89 2.37 27.06
N GLY A 169 47.56 2.39 26.92
CA GLY A 169 46.86 3.29 26.02
C GLY A 169 46.89 2.84 24.55
N ARG A 170 47.45 1.65 24.26
CA ARG A 170 47.29 0.94 22.98
C ARG A 170 46.33 -0.23 23.19
N GLU A 171 45.09 -0.05 22.74
CA GLU A 171 44.03 -1.04 22.93
C GLU A 171 43.12 -1.14 21.70
N ILE A 172 42.42 -2.27 21.59
CA ILE A 172 41.20 -2.41 20.79
C ILE A 172 39.99 -2.32 21.71
N ARG A 173 38.90 -1.71 21.23
CA ARG A 173 37.60 -1.65 21.90
C ARG A 173 36.52 -2.08 20.92
N GLN A 174 35.54 -2.87 21.36
CA GLN A 174 34.43 -3.29 20.52
C GLN A 174 33.19 -3.66 21.32
N CYS A 175 32.04 -3.66 20.65
CA CYS A 175 30.81 -4.21 21.20
C CYS A 175 29.93 -4.85 20.12
N TYR A 176 29.16 -5.84 20.53
CA TYR A 176 28.12 -6.49 19.71
C TYR A 176 26.97 -6.97 20.61
N ASN A 177 25.80 -7.13 20.01
CA ASN A 177 24.71 -7.89 20.60
C ASN A 177 24.43 -9.14 19.75
N LEU A 178 23.99 -10.21 20.42
CA LEU A 178 23.61 -11.47 19.79
C LEU A 178 22.31 -11.96 20.41
N TRP A 179 21.61 -12.82 19.68
CA TRP A 179 20.34 -13.40 20.09
C TRP A 179 20.39 -14.93 20.12
N SER A 180 19.60 -15.55 20.98
CA SER A 180 19.40 -17.00 20.99
C SER A 180 18.02 -17.35 21.53
N THR A 181 17.66 -18.63 21.45
CA THR A 181 16.44 -19.16 22.08
C THR A 181 16.75 -19.96 23.32
N GLU A 182 15.96 -19.78 24.37
CA GLU A 182 16.14 -20.43 25.67
C GLU A 182 14.79 -20.95 26.19
N PRO A 183 14.76 -22.12 26.86
CA PRO A 183 13.53 -22.65 27.46
C PRO A 183 12.86 -21.64 28.40
N SER A 184 11.54 -21.48 28.28
CA SER A 184 10.76 -20.57 29.11
C SER A 184 10.14 -21.29 30.31
N SER A 185 10.43 -20.81 31.52
CA SER A 185 10.03 -21.45 32.78
C SER A 185 8.56 -21.21 33.20
N GLY A 186 7.80 -20.37 32.48
CA GLY A 186 6.51 -19.88 32.98
C GLY A 186 5.62 -19.19 31.93
N GLY A 187 5.39 -19.82 30.78
CA GLY A 187 4.48 -19.29 29.75
C GLY A 187 3.87 -20.36 28.86
N SER A 188 2.87 -19.98 28.06
CA SER A 188 2.21 -20.88 27.08
C SER A 188 3.09 -21.25 25.89
N ASN A 189 4.16 -20.49 25.64
CA ASN A 189 5.22 -20.83 24.69
C ASN A 189 6.43 -21.40 25.47
N PRO A 190 6.87 -22.64 25.21
CA PRO A 190 8.01 -23.24 25.92
C PRO A 190 9.37 -22.65 25.54
N TRP A 191 9.45 -21.76 24.54
CA TRP A 191 10.68 -21.12 24.09
C TRP A 191 10.61 -19.60 24.20
N SER A 192 11.73 -18.97 24.54
CA SER A 192 11.88 -17.51 24.65
C SER A 192 13.12 -17.05 23.88
N ILE A 193 12.93 -16.14 22.92
CA ILE A 193 14.03 -15.48 22.21
C ILE A 193 14.59 -14.38 23.14
N ARG A 194 15.90 -14.40 23.36
CA ARG A 194 16.62 -13.53 24.31
C ARG A 194 17.85 -12.93 23.63
N GLN A 195 18.26 -11.76 24.10
CA GLN A 195 19.46 -11.04 23.65
C GLN A 195 20.56 -11.02 24.72
N THR A 196 21.77 -10.74 24.27
CA THR A 196 22.92 -10.32 25.08
C THR A 196 23.52 -9.06 24.49
N ALA A 197 24.03 -8.14 25.32
CA ALA A 197 24.90 -7.07 24.85
C ALA A 197 26.28 -7.23 25.50
N VAL A 198 27.32 -7.23 24.66
CA VAL A 198 28.71 -7.48 25.06
C VAL A 198 29.55 -6.27 24.68
N TYR A 199 30.30 -5.71 25.64
CA TYR A 199 31.45 -4.84 25.36
C TYR A 199 32.73 -5.58 25.70
N HIS A 200 33.79 -5.31 24.93
CA HIS A 200 35.12 -5.83 25.15
C HIS A 200 36.18 -4.76 24.86
N SER A 201 37.25 -4.71 25.67
CA SER A 201 38.51 -4.10 25.24
C SER A 201 39.75 -4.92 25.63
N PHE A 202 40.80 -4.80 24.83
CA PHE A 202 42.07 -5.51 25.01
C PHE A 202 43.28 -4.60 24.77
N ASP A 203 44.13 -4.45 25.78
CA ASP A 203 45.38 -3.67 25.74
C ASP A 203 46.52 -4.52 25.14
N VAL A 204 47.00 -4.13 23.97
CA VAL A 204 47.90 -4.95 23.15
C VAL A 204 49.36 -4.95 23.61
N GLU A 205 49.79 -4.03 24.49
CA GLU A 205 51.12 -4.11 25.12
C GLU A 205 51.10 -4.91 26.43
N THR A 206 50.02 -4.83 27.21
CA THR A 206 49.96 -5.39 28.58
C THR A 206 49.12 -6.66 28.72
N GLY A 207 48.43 -7.08 27.66
CA GLY A 207 47.59 -8.28 27.64
C GLY A 207 46.30 -8.15 28.47
N LYS A 208 45.89 -6.94 28.83
CA LYS A 208 44.73 -6.71 29.71
C LYS A 208 43.42 -6.79 28.93
N ALA A 209 42.55 -7.71 29.31
CA ALA A 209 41.19 -7.82 28.81
C ALA A 209 40.16 -7.24 29.79
N PHE A 210 39.18 -6.51 29.28
CA PHE A 210 37.98 -6.10 30.00
C PHE A 210 36.72 -6.49 29.20
N TRP A 211 35.67 -6.88 29.92
CA TRP A 211 34.38 -7.29 29.37
C TRP A 211 33.23 -6.71 30.18
N ILE A 212 32.16 -6.30 29.50
CA ILE A 212 30.84 -6.10 30.12
C ILE A 212 29.86 -7.04 29.44
N ASP A 213 29.19 -7.85 30.24
CA ASP A 213 28.26 -8.89 29.82
C ASP A 213 26.87 -8.55 30.37
N ILE A 214 25.97 -8.03 29.52
CA ILE A 214 24.58 -7.72 29.88
C ILE A 214 23.66 -8.82 29.39
N LYS A 215 22.96 -9.51 30.30
CA LYS A 215 22.06 -10.63 29.96
C LYS A 215 20.89 -10.77 30.93
N ALA A 216 19.74 -11.14 30.36
CA ALA A 216 18.49 -11.44 31.07
C ALA A 216 18.46 -12.79 31.84
N ASN A 217 19.61 -13.26 32.33
CA ASN A 217 19.85 -14.39 33.26
C ASN A 217 21.37 -14.70 33.31
N ASP A 218 21.75 -15.63 34.19
CA ASP A 218 23.15 -16.00 34.46
C ASP A 218 23.82 -16.89 33.38
N VAL A 219 23.13 -17.27 32.29
CA VAL A 219 23.59 -18.35 31.40
C VAL A 219 24.98 -18.07 30.79
N ILE A 220 25.30 -16.83 30.42
CA ILE A 220 26.66 -16.47 29.95
C ILE A 220 27.65 -16.38 31.12
N LYS A 221 27.25 -15.80 32.25
CA LYS A 221 28.07 -15.72 33.48
C LYS A 221 28.51 -17.11 33.95
N SER A 222 27.60 -18.07 33.96
CA SER A 222 27.85 -19.45 34.40
C SER A 222 28.71 -20.24 33.39
N ARG A 223 28.62 -19.97 32.08
CA ARG A 223 29.58 -20.51 31.08
C ARG A 223 30.99 -19.95 31.27
N ILE A 224 31.12 -18.63 31.37
CA ILE A 224 32.41 -17.96 31.57
C ILE A 224 33.03 -18.44 32.89
N ARG A 225 32.24 -18.63 33.96
CA ARG A 225 32.68 -19.24 35.22
C ARG A 225 33.12 -20.71 35.11
N ALA A 226 32.49 -21.51 34.25
CA ALA A 226 32.94 -22.87 34.00
C ALA A 226 34.33 -22.89 33.33
N GLU A 227 34.53 -22.06 32.31
CA GLU A 227 35.80 -22.00 31.56
C GLU A 227 36.93 -21.27 32.30
N THR A 228 36.63 -20.28 33.15
CA THR A 228 37.61 -19.59 34.00
C THR A 228 37.91 -20.32 35.32
N GLY A 229 37.12 -21.35 35.64
CA GLY A 229 37.26 -22.18 36.84
C GLY A 229 38.43 -23.18 36.79
N ILE A 230 38.62 -23.93 37.87
CA ILE A 230 39.78 -24.81 38.10
C ILE A 230 39.95 -25.89 37.00
N SER A 231 38.86 -26.29 36.33
CA SER A 231 38.85 -27.33 35.30
C SER A 231 38.71 -26.81 33.86
N GLY A 232 38.56 -25.49 33.67
CA GLY A 232 38.29 -24.88 32.37
C GLY A 232 39.53 -24.48 31.57
N ASN A 233 39.33 -24.02 30.33
CA ASN A 233 40.40 -23.67 29.40
C ASN A 233 40.91 -22.23 29.54
N LEU A 234 40.14 -21.35 30.17
CA LEU A 234 40.40 -19.91 30.38
C LEU A 234 40.99 -19.60 31.76
N ARG A 235 41.77 -20.52 32.34
CA ARG A 235 42.38 -20.29 33.67
C ARG A 235 43.35 -19.11 33.69
N ALA A 236 43.30 -18.34 34.77
CA ALA A 236 44.19 -17.21 35.03
C ALA A 236 45.69 -17.54 34.86
N ARG A 237 46.14 -18.70 35.34
CA ARG A 237 47.52 -19.19 35.18
C ARG A 237 47.98 -19.38 33.72
N ASN A 238 47.05 -19.57 32.79
CA ASN A 238 47.35 -19.75 31.36
C ASN A 238 47.58 -18.40 30.67
N MET A 239 47.10 -17.30 31.26
CA MET A 239 47.22 -15.93 30.75
C MET A 239 48.56 -15.34 31.19
N ILE A 240 49.67 -15.86 30.66
CA ILE A 240 51.03 -15.51 31.11
C ILE A 240 51.49 -14.20 30.45
N ASP A 241 51.35 -14.12 29.14
CA ASP A 241 51.88 -13.13 28.20
C ASP A 241 50.75 -12.53 27.31
N PRO A 242 50.99 -11.45 26.56
CA PRO A 242 49.95 -10.84 25.74
C PRO A 242 49.33 -11.77 24.68
N SER A 243 50.08 -12.72 24.12
CA SER A 243 49.63 -13.63 23.07
C SER A 243 48.71 -14.74 23.62
N SER A 244 49.00 -15.26 24.82
CA SER A 244 48.09 -16.16 25.55
C SER A 244 46.87 -15.44 26.12
N CYS A 245 46.99 -14.16 26.51
CA CYS A 245 45.85 -13.33 26.90
C CYS A 245 44.93 -13.01 25.70
N PHE A 246 45.48 -12.75 24.51
CA PHE A 246 44.72 -12.56 23.27
C PHE A 246 44.05 -13.86 22.83
N SER A 247 44.76 -14.99 22.88
CA SER A 247 44.17 -16.32 22.62
C SER A 247 43.01 -16.66 23.57
N SER A 248 43.09 -16.19 24.82
CA SER A 248 42.00 -16.30 25.79
C SER A 248 40.81 -15.40 25.45
N THR A 249 41.07 -14.20 24.91
CA THR A 249 40.05 -13.27 24.43
C THR A 249 39.25 -13.84 23.26
N LEU A 250 39.92 -14.44 22.27
CA LEU A 250 39.26 -15.11 21.14
C LEU A 250 38.35 -16.27 21.61
N LYS A 251 38.83 -17.07 22.56
CA LYS A 251 38.04 -18.14 23.19
C LYS A 251 36.83 -17.62 23.97
N THR A 252 36.94 -16.48 24.65
CA THR A 252 35.78 -15.85 25.32
C THR A 252 34.71 -15.44 24.31
N HIS A 253 35.07 -14.83 23.19
CA HIS A 253 34.13 -14.52 22.11
C HIS A 253 33.38 -15.77 21.61
N LEU A 254 34.05 -16.92 21.48
CA LEU A 254 33.39 -18.17 21.11
C LEU A 254 32.29 -18.60 22.10
N ILE A 255 32.41 -18.32 23.40
CA ILE A 255 31.35 -18.64 24.38
C ILE A 255 30.04 -17.91 24.05
N HIS A 256 30.11 -16.66 23.57
CA HIS A 256 28.94 -15.90 23.10
C HIS A 256 28.41 -16.43 21.77
N PHE A 257 29.30 -16.81 20.86
CA PHE A 257 28.94 -17.26 19.50
C PHE A 257 28.36 -18.68 19.51
N GLU A 258 28.81 -19.54 20.41
CA GLU A 258 28.20 -20.85 20.64
C GLU A 258 26.80 -20.72 21.24
N TRP A 259 26.61 -19.80 22.20
CA TRP A 259 25.28 -19.52 22.74
C TRP A 259 24.29 -19.07 21.65
N CYS A 260 24.71 -18.28 20.65
CA CYS A 260 23.81 -17.79 19.59
C CYS A 260 23.39 -18.83 18.53
N ARG A 261 23.98 -20.05 18.54
CA ARG A 261 23.55 -21.19 17.70
C ARG A 261 22.72 -22.26 18.43
N GLU A 262 22.65 -22.19 19.75
CA GLU A 262 22.01 -23.23 20.56
C GLU A 262 20.48 -23.21 20.49
N ASN A 263 19.88 -24.34 20.90
CA ASN A 263 18.45 -24.57 21.09
C ASN A 263 17.52 -24.39 19.86
N TRP A 264 17.90 -23.63 18.83
CA TRP A 264 17.09 -23.38 17.63
C TRP A 264 16.53 -24.68 17.04
N ARG A 265 17.37 -25.70 16.90
CA ARG A 265 16.98 -27.01 16.38
C ARG A 265 15.85 -27.68 17.19
N HIS A 266 15.81 -27.45 18.50
CA HIS A 266 14.74 -27.96 19.39
C HIS A 266 13.45 -27.12 19.27
N GLN A 267 13.56 -25.78 19.21
CA GLN A 267 12.40 -24.91 18.95
C GLN A 267 11.78 -25.21 17.58
N LEU A 268 12.59 -25.30 16.52
CA LEU A 268 12.12 -25.62 15.16
C LEU A 268 11.45 -26.98 15.10
N THR A 269 12.01 -28.01 15.73
CA THR A 269 11.38 -29.34 15.82
C THR A 269 10.08 -29.31 16.64
N SER A 270 9.93 -28.39 17.60
CA SER A 270 8.68 -28.17 18.34
C SER A 270 7.61 -27.51 17.47
N LEU A 271 7.98 -26.51 16.66
CA LEU A 271 7.10 -25.83 15.71
C LEU A 271 6.67 -26.78 14.58
N GLU A 272 7.61 -27.53 14.01
CA GLU A 272 7.41 -28.55 12.97
C GLU A 272 6.46 -29.68 13.43
N LYS A 273 6.56 -30.11 14.69
CA LYS A 273 5.60 -31.07 15.27
C LYS A 273 4.20 -30.45 15.44
N ARG A 274 4.11 -29.18 15.84
CA ARG A 274 2.82 -28.50 16.03
C ARG A 274 2.12 -28.24 14.70
N SER A 275 2.83 -27.76 13.67
CA SER A 275 2.27 -27.62 12.32
C SER A 275 1.89 -28.98 11.73
N SER A 276 2.78 -29.98 11.76
CA SER A 276 2.49 -31.33 11.25
C SER A 276 1.28 -31.98 11.93
N GLY A 277 1.06 -31.73 13.22
CA GLY A 277 -0.12 -32.19 13.96
C GLY A 277 -1.42 -31.57 13.48
N ILE A 278 -1.40 -30.30 13.05
CA ILE A 278 -2.53 -29.61 12.42
C ILE A 278 -2.71 -30.11 10.99
N LEU A 279 -1.65 -30.09 10.15
CA LEU A 279 -1.73 -30.45 8.73
C LEU A 279 -2.21 -31.90 8.51
N LYS A 280 -1.82 -32.85 9.37
CA LYS A 280 -2.35 -34.23 9.32
C LYS A 280 -3.84 -34.33 9.64
N ARG A 281 -4.42 -33.40 10.41
CA ARG A 281 -5.87 -33.35 10.64
C ARG A 281 -6.61 -32.78 9.43
N ILE A 282 -6.02 -31.78 8.75
CA ILE A 282 -6.57 -31.25 7.50
C ILE A 282 -6.61 -32.34 6.42
N LEU A 283 -5.48 -33.03 6.21
CA LEU A 283 -5.35 -34.09 5.19
C LEU A 283 -6.22 -35.33 5.46
N ASN A 284 -6.55 -35.59 6.72
CA ASN A 284 -7.41 -36.71 7.13
C ASN A 284 -8.88 -36.29 7.36
N ALA A 285 -9.26 -35.05 7.04
CA ALA A 285 -10.66 -34.65 7.07
C ALA A 285 -11.44 -35.41 5.96
N PRO A 286 -12.65 -35.93 6.23
CA PRO A 286 -13.39 -36.68 5.23
C PRO A 286 -13.88 -35.79 4.10
N VAL A 287 -13.16 -35.80 2.97
CA VAL A 287 -13.55 -35.20 1.69
C VAL A 287 -13.86 -36.33 0.70
N GLU A 288 -14.87 -37.12 1.03
CA GLU A 288 -15.33 -38.31 0.30
C GLU A 288 -16.14 -37.91 -0.96
N LEU A 289 -15.56 -37.05 -1.80
CA LEU A 289 -16.19 -36.51 -3.02
C LEU A 289 -15.21 -36.05 -4.11
N LEU A 290 -13.89 -36.11 -3.88
CA LEU A 290 -12.87 -35.65 -4.84
C LEU A 290 -12.61 -36.58 -6.04
N GLU A 291 -13.19 -37.79 -6.08
CA GLU A 291 -12.98 -38.75 -7.17
C GLU A 291 -14.03 -38.71 -8.28
N LEU A 292 -15.19 -38.07 -8.05
CA LEU A 292 -16.33 -38.07 -8.99
C LEU A 292 -16.19 -37.04 -10.14
N THR A 293 -15.34 -36.03 -10.01
CA THR A 293 -15.18 -34.98 -11.03
C THR A 293 -14.17 -35.32 -12.14
N THR A 294 -13.58 -36.52 -12.12
CA THR A 294 -12.50 -36.94 -13.04
C THR A 294 -12.91 -37.98 -14.09
N SER A 295 -14.16 -38.46 -14.10
CA SER A 295 -14.56 -39.62 -14.91
C SER A 295 -15.91 -39.49 -15.61
N GLU A 296 -16.26 -38.32 -16.16
CA GLU A 296 -17.42 -38.21 -17.05
C GLU A 296 -17.26 -37.07 -18.08
N ASN A 297 -16.48 -37.31 -19.16
CA ASN A 297 -16.62 -36.63 -20.47
C ASN A 297 -15.68 -37.22 -21.56
N THR A 298 -15.98 -38.43 -22.05
CA THR A 298 -15.55 -38.89 -23.38
C THR A 298 -16.61 -39.82 -23.98
N SER A 299 -17.31 -39.33 -25.01
CA SER A 299 -17.77 -40.05 -26.23
C SER A 299 -18.43 -41.46 -26.10
N ASP A 300 -19.54 -41.78 -26.78
CA ASP A 300 -20.29 -40.99 -27.76
C ASP A 300 -21.69 -41.56 -28.06
N THR A 301 -22.46 -40.86 -28.89
CA THR A 301 -23.63 -41.44 -29.55
C THR A 301 -23.25 -42.42 -30.67
N GLY A 302 -23.72 -43.66 -30.58
CA GLY A 302 -24.20 -44.40 -31.76
C GLY A 302 -23.37 -45.56 -32.34
N LEU A 303 -23.94 -46.76 -32.20
CA LEU A 303 -24.02 -47.84 -33.21
C LEU A 303 -22.74 -48.56 -33.72
N ASN A 304 -22.68 -49.85 -33.35
CA ASN A 304 -22.35 -51.02 -34.20
C ASN A 304 -21.07 -51.05 -35.05
N GLY A 305 -20.18 -52.00 -34.77
CA GLY A 305 -19.12 -52.45 -35.70
C GLY A 305 -18.35 -53.67 -35.17
N GLU A 306 -18.29 -54.74 -35.95
CA GLU A 306 -17.78 -56.05 -35.50
C GLU A 306 -16.23 -56.18 -35.48
N SER A 307 -15.79 -57.18 -34.72
CA SER A 307 -14.42 -57.67 -34.52
C SER A 307 -13.54 -57.83 -35.77
N GLY A 308 -12.25 -57.51 -35.63
CA GLY A 308 -11.15 -57.91 -36.51
C GLY A 308 -9.79 -57.57 -35.88
N GLY A 309 -8.72 -58.30 -36.20
CA GLY A 309 -7.39 -58.10 -35.59
C GLY A 309 -6.21 -58.27 -36.54
N PHE A 310 -5.02 -58.43 -35.96
CA PHE A 310 -3.68 -58.59 -36.56
C PHE A 310 -2.88 -57.34 -37.00
N GLU A 311 -1.56 -57.43 -36.73
CA GLU A 311 -0.45 -56.56 -37.15
C GLU A 311 0.20 -57.09 -38.46
N PRO A 312 1.39 -56.61 -38.91
CA PRO A 312 1.82 -55.25 -39.29
C PRO A 312 2.45 -55.20 -40.72
N GLY A 313 2.86 -54.01 -41.21
CA GLY A 313 3.61 -53.89 -42.49
C GLY A 313 4.41 -52.59 -42.71
N MET A 314 5.60 -52.71 -43.34
CA MET A 314 6.53 -51.62 -43.73
C MET A 314 6.09 -50.89 -45.02
N GLY A 315 6.62 -49.73 -45.44
CA GLY A 315 7.63 -48.80 -44.87
C GLY A 315 8.30 -47.90 -45.94
N GLN A 316 9.41 -47.21 -45.58
CA GLN A 316 10.31 -46.35 -46.41
C GLN A 316 9.79 -44.92 -46.75
N ASN A 317 10.45 -43.80 -46.34
CA ASN A 317 11.70 -43.12 -46.78
C ASN A 317 11.47 -42.14 -47.98
N THR A 318 12.11 -40.96 -48.13
CA THR A 318 13.49 -40.54 -47.77
C THR A 318 13.67 -39.00 -47.67
N ALA A 319 14.47 -38.50 -46.70
CA ALA A 319 15.19 -37.19 -46.62
C ALA A 319 14.42 -35.84 -46.78
N GLY A 320 14.89 -34.69 -46.25
CA GLY A 320 16.16 -34.39 -45.55
C GLY A 320 15.97 -33.51 -44.29
N ARG A 321 17.05 -33.19 -43.57
CA ARG A 321 17.03 -32.60 -42.20
C ARG A 321 18.07 -31.49 -42.01
N ILE A 322 17.74 -30.51 -41.16
CA ILE A 322 18.69 -29.99 -40.16
C ILE A 322 18.06 -30.10 -38.75
N LEU A 323 18.57 -31.09 -38.01
CA LEU A 323 18.64 -31.19 -36.54
C LEU A 323 17.57 -30.49 -35.67
N SER A 324 16.43 -31.15 -35.49
CA SER A 324 15.87 -31.32 -34.13
C SER A 324 16.17 -32.74 -33.65
N ARG A 325 16.39 -32.95 -32.35
CA ARG A 325 16.66 -34.28 -31.77
C ARG A 325 15.82 -34.52 -30.51
N ARG A 326 14.59 -35.01 -30.72
CA ARG A 326 13.73 -35.56 -29.67
C ARG A 326 14.43 -36.72 -28.94
N THR A 327 14.13 -36.89 -27.66
CA THR A 327 13.85 -38.21 -27.09
C THR A 327 12.52 -38.14 -26.33
N THR A 328 11.51 -38.85 -26.83
CA THR A 328 10.29 -39.14 -26.06
C THR A 328 10.54 -40.41 -25.26
N GLY A 329 10.86 -40.25 -23.99
CA GLY A 329 10.87 -41.33 -23.01
C GLY A 329 9.86 -41.03 -21.92
N ALA A 330 9.04 -42.00 -21.53
CA ALA A 330 8.08 -41.83 -20.45
C ALA A 330 8.82 -41.67 -19.12
N SER A 331 8.75 -40.49 -18.51
CA SER A 331 9.22 -40.27 -17.14
C SER A 331 8.05 -40.39 -16.18
N MET A 332 8.13 -41.39 -15.31
CA MET A 332 7.21 -41.63 -14.21
C MET A 332 7.01 -40.38 -13.35
N ILE A 333 5.79 -40.18 -12.86
CA ILE A 333 5.54 -39.34 -11.68
C ILE A 333 6.23 -40.01 -10.49
N PRO A 334 7.16 -39.35 -9.77
CA PRO A 334 7.77 -39.94 -8.58
C PRO A 334 6.75 -40.00 -7.43
N LYS A 335 6.23 -41.20 -7.13
CA LYS A 335 5.46 -41.45 -5.89
C LYS A 335 6.39 -41.44 -4.66
N THR A 336 6.93 -40.27 -4.30
CA THR A 336 7.90 -40.15 -3.19
C THR A 336 7.84 -38.80 -2.46
N ILE A 337 6.75 -38.56 -1.73
CA ILE A 337 6.83 -37.94 -0.39
C ILE A 337 6.09 -38.86 0.59
N LEU A 338 6.67 -40.04 0.84
CA LEU A 338 6.32 -40.84 2.00
C LEU A 338 7.01 -40.26 3.23
N LEU A 339 6.29 -40.20 4.35
CA LEU A 339 6.86 -39.93 5.67
C LEU A 339 7.90 -41.00 6.01
N PRO A 340 9.11 -40.65 6.49
CA PRO A 340 10.09 -41.63 6.93
C PRO A 340 9.69 -42.29 8.27
N ASP A 341 8.99 -43.43 8.20
CA ASP A 341 8.80 -44.30 9.37
C ASP A 341 10.12 -44.99 9.73
N PHE A 342 10.82 -44.47 10.75
CA PHE A 342 12.02 -45.11 11.29
C PHE A 342 11.72 -46.02 12.48
N ALA A 343 11.48 -47.29 12.17
CA ALA A 343 11.43 -48.35 13.17
C ALA A 343 12.83 -48.67 13.75
N LYS A 344 12.99 -48.43 15.04
CA LYS A 344 13.89 -49.13 16.00
C LYS A 344 15.22 -49.69 15.46
N TRP A 345 16.32 -49.07 15.85
CA TRP A 345 17.51 -49.83 16.27
C TRP A 345 17.79 -49.55 17.75
N GLY A 346 17.61 -50.56 18.60
CA GLY A 346 17.78 -50.48 20.04
C GLY A 346 18.04 -51.87 20.62
N GLY A 347 19.10 -51.99 21.42
CA GLY A 347 19.59 -53.29 21.91
C GLY A 347 18.65 -53.98 22.91
N ARG A 348 18.82 -55.30 23.05
CA ARG A 348 18.13 -56.12 24.05
C ARG A 348 18.51 -55.69 25.48
N SER A 349 17.55 -55.53 26.40
CA SER A 349 17.52 -56.34 27.64
C SER A 349 16.23 -56.20 28.48
N ARG A 350 15.61 -57.36 28.77
CA ARG A 350 15.04 -57.81 30.06
C ARG A 350 13.95 -57.04 30.87
N HIS A 351 12.95 -57.84 31.26
CA HIS A 351 12.09 -57.81 32.47
C HIS A 351 10.98 -56.76 32.65
N SER A 352 9.88 -57.03 33.40
CA SER A 352 8.81 -58.03 33.11
C SER A 352 7.61 -57.99 34.10
N LYS A 353 6.41 -57.57 33.63
CA LYS A 353 5.05 -57.84 34.21
C LYS A 353 4.79 -57.37 35.67
N PRO A 354 3.55 -57.51 36.22
CA PRO A 354 2.21 -57.76 35.61
C PRO A 354 1.39 -56.45 35.60
N GLN A 355 0.08 -56.23 35.87
CA GLN A 355 -1.23 -56.94 36.12
C GLN A 355 -2.33 -55.86 35.82
N ALA A 356 -3.65 -56.05 35.62
CA ALA A 356 -4.55 -57.20 35.73
C ALA A 356 -5.83 -57.08 34.83
N THR A 357 -6.83 -57.89 35.18
CA THR A 357 -8.28 -58.05 34.83
C THR A 357 -9.20 -56.81 34.94
N SER A 358 -10.47 -56.79 34.46
CA SER A 358 -11.47 -57.85 34.12
C SER A 358 -12.37 -57.47 32.91
N VAL A 359 -12.81 -58.36 32.00
CA VAL A 359 -14.04 -59.24 32.02
C VAL A 359 -15.35 -58.42 32.23
N GLN A 360 -16.48 -58.55 31.50
CA GLN A 360 -17.09 -59.61 30.64
C GLN A 360 -17.73 -58.94 29.35
N SER A 361 -18.41 -59.52 28.34
CA SER A 361 -19.09 -60.81 28.04
C SER A 361 -19.11 -61.13 26.51
N THR A 362 -19.92 -62.10 26.05
CA THR A 362 -20.24 -62.42 24.63
C THR A 362 -21.71 -62.84 24.45
N LEU A 363 -22.32 -62.68 23.25
CA LEU A 363 -23.14 -63.72 22.58
C LEU A 363 -23.52 -63.38 21.11
N ARG A 364 -24.05 -64.37 20.37
CA ARG A 364 -24.43 -64.35 18.94
C ARG A 364 -25.96 -64.30 18.76
N GLY A 365 -26.45 -63.93 17.57
CA GLY A 365 -27.71 -64.51 17.05
C GLY A 365 -28.35 -63.87 15.80
N SER A 366 -28.55 -64.70 14.77
CA SER A 366 -29.66 -64.70 13.76
C SER A 366 -29.99 -63.48 12.88
N LEU A 367 -30.30 -63.78 11.60
CA LEU A 367 -31.08 -62.91 10.70
C LEU A 367 -32.57 -62.91 11.09
N PRO A 368 -33.33 -61.89 10.68
CA PRO A 368 -34.60 -62.17 10.00
C PRO A 368 -34.85 -61.30 8.74
N SER A 369 -36.01 -61.52 8.14
CA SER A 369 -36.44 -61.07 6.80
C SER A 369 -37.07 -59.67 6.74
N THR A 370 -37.18 -59.17 5.51
CA THR A 370 -38.04 -58.09 5.00
C THR A 370 -39.31 -57.77 5.80
N GLN A 371 -39.49 -56.48 6.13
CA GLN A 371 -40.63 -55.69 5.65
C GLN A 371 -40.34 -54.18 5.77
N ASN A 372 -41.23 -53.34 5.23
CA ASN A 372 -41.10 -51.88 5.24
C ASN A 372 -41.15 -51.31 6.66
N ASP A 373 -40.43 -50.21 6.91
CA ASP A 373 -41.08 -49.04 7.53
C ASP A 373 -40.33 -47.73 7.25
N SER A 374 -41.03 -46.62 7.49
CA SER A 374 -40.63 -45.20 7.40
C SER A 374 -39.16 -44.83 7.10
N VAL A 375 -38.94 -44.00 6.08
CA VAL A 375 -37.71 -43.19 5.95
C VAL A 375 -37.69 -42.14 7.06
N ASP A 376 -36.92 -42.40 8.12
CA ASP A 376 -36.69 -41.42 9.19
C ASP A 376 -35.77 -40.28 8.71
N GLY A 377 -36.17 -39.04 8.99
CA GLY A 377 -35.53 -37.81 8.50
C GLY A 377 -34.25 -37.41 9.24
N SER A 378 -33.64 -38.31 10.01
CA SER A 378 -32.54 -38.02 10.93
C SER A 378 -31.13 -38.15 10.32
N SER A 379 -30.99 -38.81 9.17
CA SER A 379 -29.69 -39.20 8.60
C SER A 379 -28.89 -38.07 7.94
N GLN A 380 -29.51 -36.94 7.62
CA GLN A 380 -28.89 -35.85 6.83
C GLN A 380 -28.02 -34.88 7.67
N PHE A 381 -28.05 -34.97 9.01
CA PHE A 381 -27.28 -34.11 9.90
C PHE A 381 -26.00 -34.79 10.42
N ARG A 382 -24.93 -34.81 9.60
CA ARG A 382 -23.58 -35.21 10.06
C ARG A 382 -22.44 -34.22 9.74
N PHE A 383 -22.78 -32.97 9.46
CA PHE A 383 -21.81 -31.86 9.29
C PHE A 383 -21.37 -31.19 10.60
N SER A 384 -21.80 -31.70 11.76
CA SER A 384 -21.75 -31.01 13.06
C SER A 384 -20.42 -31.10 13.82
N GLU A 385 -19.28 -31.15 13.13
CA GLU A 385 -17.97 -30.80 13.73
C GLU A 385 -17.49 -29.46 13.17
N PRO A 386 -17.46 -28.38 13.99
CA PRO A 386 -16.97 -27.09 13.56
C PRO A 386 -15.45 -27.16 13.34
N PHE A 387 -15.02 -26.86 12.11
CA PHE A 387 -13.60 -26.85 11.75
C PHE A 387 -12.93 -25.67 12.48
N PRO A 388 -12.05 -25.91 13.47
CA PRO A 388 -11.88 -24.93 14.53
C PRO A 388 -10.81 -23.89 14.18
N ILE A 389 -11.19 -22.62 14.36
CA ILE A 389 -10.42 -21.44 13.93
C ILE A 389 -9.10 -21.29 14.70
N ASP A 390 -9.02 -21.88 15.89
CA ASP A 390 -7.80 -21.96 16.71
C ASP A 390 -6.62 -22.58 15.95
N GLN A 391 -6.85 -23.58 15.11
CA GLN A 391 -5.81 -24.24 14.32
C GLN A 391 -5.24 -23.33 13.21
N LEU A 392 -6.08 -22.48 12.60
CA LEU A 392 -5.61 -21.48 11.64
C LEU A 392 -4.82 -20.36 12.34
N GLN A 393 -5.29 -19.90 13.50
CA GLN A 393 -4.56 -18.95 14.35
C GLN A 393 -3.22 -19.53 14.82
N ASP A 394 -3.16 -20.82 15.18
CA ASP A 394 -1.93 -21.48 15.62
C ASP A 394 -0.94 -21.74 14.48
N LEU A 395 -1.40 -21.97 13.24
CA LEU A 395 -0.56 -21.93 12.04
C LEU A 395 -0.01 -20.51 11.78
N SER A 396 -0.82 -19.46 11.93
CA SER A 396 -0.36 -18.07 11.84
C SER A 396 0.69 -17.72 12.90
N ARG A 397 0.49 -18.18 14.14
CA ARG A 397 1.50 -18.03 15.22
C ARG A 397 2.79 -18.78 14.89
N ILE A 398 2.72 -19.98 14.30
CA ILE A 398 3.90 -20.73 13.86
C ILE A 398 4.64 -19.98 12.75
N GLU A 399 3.93 -19.49 11.73
CA GLU A 399 4.53 -18.73 10.61
C GLU A 399 5.25 -17.46 11.10
N SER A 400 4.60 -16.65 11.93
CA SER A 400 5.20 -15.46 12.52
C SER A 400 6.43 -15.79 13.39
N THR A 401 6.38 -16.86 14.19
CA THR A 401 7.53 -17.31 14.98
C THR A 401 8.68 -17.79 14.08
N LEU A 402 8.38 -18.48 12.97
CA LEU A 402 9.39 -18.92 12.00
C LEU A 402 10.04 -17.73 11.26
N GLN A 403 9.27 -16.69 10.94
CA GLN A 403 9.78 -15.43 10.37
C GLN A 403 10.71 -14.70 11.36
N GLU A 404 10.31 -14.60 12.63
CA GLU A 404 11.14 -14.02 13.72
C GLU A 404 12.50 -14.75 13.83
N ILE A 405 12.48 -16.09 13.89
CA ILE A 405 13.71 -16.89 13.94
C ILE A 405 14.55 -16.69 12.66
N SER A 406 13.93 -16.67 11.47
CA SER A 406 14.64 -16.48 10.19
C SER A 406 15.39 -15.15 10.14
N LEU A 407 14.78 -14.06 10.60
CA LEU A 407 15.43 -12.75 10.71
C LEU A 407 16.58 -12.79 11.73
N VAL A 408 16.31 -13.26 12.95
CA VAL A 408 17.31 -13.31 14.03
C VAL A 408 18.54 -14.15 13.66
N MET A 409 18.36 -15.27 12.95
CA MET A 409 19.47 -16.08 12.45
C MET A 409 20.31 -15.39 11.38
N LYS A 410 19.73 -14.51 10.54
CA LYS A 410 20.44 -13.74 9.51
C LYS A 410 21.29 -12.67 10.18
N LEU A 411 20.67 -11.85 11.02
CA LEU A 411 21.30 -10.79 11.81
C LEU A 411 22.48 -11.29 12.67
N ASN A 412 22.32 -12.41 13.39
CA ASN A 412 23.44 -13.06 14.09
C ASN A 412 24.57 -13.47 13.14
N ALA A 413 24.26 -14.06 11.98
CA ALA A 413 25.26 -14.53 11.04
C ALA A 413 26.04 -13.38 10.38
N ASP A 414 25.40 -12.23 10.17
CA ASP A 414 26.02 -11.04 9.60
C ASP A 414 26.94 -10.35 10.62
N VAL A 415 26.53 -10.22 11.89
CA VAL A 415 27.41 -9.76 12.99
C VAL A 415 28.65 -10.66 13.15
N LEU A 416 28.50 -11.98 13.03
CA LEU A 416 29.64 -12.91 13.08
C LEU A 416 30.59 -12.76 11.87
N LEU A 417 30.07 -12.39 10.69
CA LEU A 417 30.89 -12.05 9.53
C LEU A 417 31.67 -10.74 9.77
N GLU A 418 31.01 -9.68 10.24
CA GLU A 418 31.65 -8.40 10.55
C GLU A 418 32.80 -8.54 11.57
N ILE A 419 32.59 -9.36 12.62
CA ILE A 419 33.62 -9.63 13.63
C ILE A 419 34.80 -10.41 13.02
N MET A 420 34.54 -11.42 12.19
CA MET A 420 35.59 -12.18 11.50
C MET A 420 36.41 -11.26 10.58
N GLU A 421 35.76 -10.41 9.79
CA GLU A 421 36.41 -9.45 8.90
C GLU A 421 37.17 -8.35 9.66
N TYR A 422 36.69 -7.94 10.85
CA TYR A 422 37.42 -7.03 11.73
C TYR A 422 38.70 -7.68 12.27
N TYR A 423 38.62 -8.88 12.84
CA TYR A 423 39.81 -9.56 13.38
C TYR A 423 40.81 -9.93 12.28
N GLN A 424 40.35 -10.26 11.07
CA GLN A 424 41.24 -10.47 9.92
C GLN A 424 42.00 -9.18 9.56
N ARG A 425 41.30 -8.05 9.42
CA ARG A 425 41.93 -6.74 9.16
C ARG A 425 42.85 -6.28 10.29
N LEU A 426 42.46 -6.52 11.55
CA LEU A 426 43.22 -6.16 12.74
C LEU A 426 44.57 -6.86 12.79
N ILE A 427 44.61 -8.14 12.42
CA ILE A 427 45.83 -8.95 12.45
C ILE A 427 46.77 -8.59 11.29
N ASP A 428 46.25 -8.04 10.19
CA ASP A 428 47.04 -7.50 9.08
C ASP A 428 47.35 -6.00 9.21
N ASP A 429 46.98 -5.35 10.32
CA ASP A 429 47.37 -3.96 10.63
C ASP A 429 48.87 -3.87 10.98
N PRO A 430 49.67 -3.02 10.29
CA PRO A 430 51.10 -2.86 10.56
C PRO A 430 51.47 -2.41 11.98
N TYR A 431 50.53 -1.88 12.76
CA TYR A 431 50.73 -1.46 14.14
C TYR A 431 50.29 -2.50 15.18
N PHE A 432 49.74 -3.64 14.76
CA PHE A 432 49.43 -4.77 15.64
C PHE A 432 50.73 -5.52 16.04
N PRO A 433 50.92 -5.94 17.32
CA PRO A 433 52.16 -6.59 17.74
C PRO A 433 52.41 -7.93 17.03
N ILE A 434 53.60 -8.09 16.46
CA ILE A 434 54.02 -9.30 15.73
C ILE A 434 54.10 -10.50 16.69
N GLU A 435 54.50 -10.25 17.94
CA GLU A 435 54.57 -11.23 19.02
C GLU A 435 53.19 -11.85 19.34
N ILE A 436 52.12 -11.06 19.18
CA ILE A 436 50.73 -11.54 19.31
C ILE A 436 50.30 -12.23 18.03
N LYS A 437 50.59 -11.67 16.84
CA LYS A 437 50.25 -12.27 15.54
C LYS A 437 50.80 -13.69 15.42
N ASP A 438 52.09 -13.88 15.65
CA ASP A 438 52.76 -15.17 15.52
C ASP A 438 52.37 -16.10 16.67
N GLY A 439 52.43 -15.61 17.92
CA GLY A 439 52.16 -16.38 19.14
C GLY A 439 50.70 -16.82 19.35
N SER A 440 49.74 -16.21 18.63
CA SER A 440 48.32 -16.60 18.66
C SER A 440 47.80 -17.18 17.34
N SER A 441 48.67 -17.31 16.32
CA SER A 441 48.31 -17.74 14.95
C SER A 441 47.40 -18.98 14.87
N THR A 442 47.66 -20.02 15.67
CA THR A 442 46.77 -21.20 15.75
C THR A 442 45.40 -20.86 16.33
N ALA A 443 45.34 -20.11 17.43
CA ALA A 443 44.08 -19.71 18.07
C ALA A 443 43.25 -18.79 17.17
N VAL A 444 43.90 -17.96 16.34
CA VAL A 444 43.26 -17.14 15.30
C VAL A 444 42.65 -18.01 14.21
N SER A 445 43.38 -19.02 13.71
CA SER A 445 42.86 -19.96 12.72
C SER A 445 41.67 -20.75 13.26
N ASP A 446 41.77 -21.26 14.49
CA ASP A 446 40.68 -21.96 15.18
C ASP A 446 39.46 -21.04 15.35
N PHE A 447 39.65 -19.79 15.78
CA PHE A 447 38.60 -18.79 15.94
C PHE A 447 37.83 -18.53 14.65
N PHE A 448 38.53 -18.27 13.54
CA PHE A 448 37.90 -18.09 12.23
C PHE A 448 37.23 -19.36 11.72
N GLN A 449 37.78 -20.54 11.99
CA GLN A 449 37.17 -21.82 11.64
C GLN A 449 35.85 -22.05 12.41
N GLN A 450 35.82 -21.79 13.73
CA GLN A 450 34.60 -21.92 14.54
C GLN A 450 33.52 -20.92 14.12
N ILE A 451 33.87 -19.65 13.87
CA ILE A 451 32.93 -18.65 13.34
C ILE A 451 32.32 -19.12 12.01
N ARG A 452 33.14 -19.63 11.08
CA ARG A 452 32.65 -20.19 9.81
C ARG A 452 31.77 -21.42 10.00
N ILE A 453 32.02 -22.27 10.98
CA ILE A 453 31.14 -23.40 11.31
C ILE A 453 29.78 -22.87 11.80
N ILE A 454 29.77 -21.93 12.75
CA ILE A 454 28.56 -21.35 13.34
C ILE A 454 27.70 -20.63 12.29
N ILE A 455 28.30 -19.77 11.44
CA ILE A 455 27.60 -19.09 10.34
C ILE A 455 26.95 -20.10 9.38
N ASN A 456 27.67 -21.18 9.05
CA ASN A 456 27.15 -22.22 8.16
C ASN A 456 26.09 -23.11 8.84
N GLU A 457 26.06 -23.22 10.17
CA GLU A 457 24.98 -23.86 10.92
C GLU A 457 23.71 -23.00 10.91
N LEU A 458 23.83 -21.70 11.21
CA LEU A 458 22.71 -20.75 11.14
C LEU A 458 22.11 -20.73 9.73
N LYS A 459 22.94 -20.65 8.67
CA LYS A 459 22.47 -20.68 7.28
C LYS A 459 21.82 -22.02 6.88
N ARG A 460 22.22 -23.16 7.47
CA ARG A 460 21.55 -24.46 7.21
C ARG A 460 20.17 -24.55 7.87
N GLU A 461 20.02 -24.11 9.11
CA GLU A 461 18.70 -24.10 9.78
C GLU A 461 17.78 -23.01 9.19
N GLN A 462 18.30 -21.91 8.61
CA GLN A 462 17.51 -20.98 7.79
C GLN A 462 16.86 -21.68 6.58
N CYS A 463 17.60 -22.44 5.77
CA CYS A 463 17.01 -23.17 4.64
C CYS A 463 15.91 -24.17 5.07
N ARG A 464 16.03 -24.73 6.29
CA ARG A 464 14.99 -25.57 6.90
C ARG A 464 13.77 -24.74 7.33
N ILE A 465 13.98 -23.54 7.88
CA ILE A 465 12.90 -22.59 8.20
C ILE A 465 12.14 -22.18 6.94
N ASP A 466 12.83 -21.82 5.86
CA ASP A 466 12.19 -21.40 4.60
C ASP A 466 11.35 -22.55 4.00
N SER A 467 11.83 -23.80 4.12
CA SER A 467 11.07 -25.01 3.77
C SER A 467 9.83 -25.21 4.67
N LEU A 468 9.95 -24.99 5.98
CA LEU A 468 8.84 -25.08 6.94
C LEU A 468 7.80 -23.98 6.73
N LEU A 469 8.22 -22.76 6.40
CA LEU A 469 7.36 -21.64 6.02
C LEU A 469 6.53 -21.97 4.79
N GLN A 470 7.15 -22.54 3.74
CA GLN A 470 6.43 -22.99 2.55
C GLN A 470 5.37 -24.07 2.89
N VAL A 471 5.72 -25.05 3.72
CA VAL A 471 4.77 -26.09 4.17
C VAL A 471 3.61 -25.52 4.99
N VAL A 472 3.88 -24.57 5.90
CA VAL A 472 2.84 -23.90 6.70
C VAL A 472 1.95 -23.01 5.84
N SER A 473 2.52 -22.25 4.91
CA SER A 473 1.78 -21.36 4.00
C SER A 473 0.87 -22.15 3.04
N ASN A 474 1.39 -23.23 2.44
CA ASN A 474 0.60 -24.16 1.65
C ASN A 474 -0.54 -24.79 2.48
N GLY A 475 -0.23 -25.21 3.72
CA GLY A 475 -1.22 -25.77 4.65
C GLY A 475 -2.33 -24.80 5.04
N LYS A 476 -2.02 -23.51 5.22
CA LYS A 476 -3.00 -22.43 5.40
C LYS A 476 -3.88 -22.25 4.17
N SER A 477 -3.30 -22.21 2.97
CA SER A 477 -4.04 -22.11 1.71
C SER A 477 -5.04 -23.27 1.52
N MET A 478 -4.64 -24.49 1.90
CA MET A 478 -5.54 -25.65 1.95
C MET A 478 -6.66 -25.49 3.00
N PHE A 479 -6.35 -24.97 4.20
CA PHE A 479 -7.33 -24.67 5.25
C PHE A 479 -8.37 -23.64 4.77
N GLU A 480 -7.92 -22.53 4.17
CA GLU A 480 -8.78 -21.50 3.56
C GLU A 480 -9.66 -22.10 2.45
N SER A 481 -9.11 -22.97 1.59
CA SER A 481 -9.84 -23.61 0.49
C SER A 481 -10.92 -24.58 1.00
N ILE A 482 -10.64 -25.34 2.07
CA ILE A 482 -11.61 -26.26 2.69
C ILE A 482 -12.75 -25.48 3.40
N LEU A 483 -12.43 -24.35 4.04
CA LEU A 483 -13.44 -23.44 4.57
C LEU A 483 -14.33 -22.84 3.46
N GLN A 484 -13.73 -22.40 2.35
CA GLN A 484 -14.48 -21.90 1.19
C GLN A 484 -15.39 -22.98 0.59
N PHE A 485 -14.90 -24.20 0.40
CA PHE A 485 -15.69 -25.32 -0.09
C PHE A 485 -16.89 -25.63 0.82
N ARG A 486 -16.70 -25.76 2.14
CA ARG A 486 -17.80 -25.97 3.09
C ARG A 486 -18.80 -24.81 3.09
N ASN A 487 -18.34 -23.57 2.96
CA ASN A 487 -19.24 -22.42 2.85
C ASN A 487 -20.07 -22.47 1.55
N ILE A 488 -19.51 -22.99 0.45
CA ILE A 488 -20.25 -23.23 -0.80
C ILE A 488 -21.28 -24.34 -0.61
N GLU A 489 -20.94 -25.49 -0.03
CA GLU A 489 -21.90 -26.58 0.26
C GLU A 489 -23.04 -26.14 1.18
N ILE A 490 -22.73 -25.38 2.23
CA ILE A 490 -23.74 -24.82 3.15
C ILE A 490 -24.66 -23.86 2.39
N ASN A 491 -24.11 -23.00 1.52
CA ASN A 491 -24.91 -22.07 0.71
C ASN A 491 -25.74 -22.78 -0.36
N THR A 492 -25.26 -23.86 -1.00
CA THR A 492 -26.06 -24.64 -1.96
C THR A 492 -27.16 -25.42 -1.25
N LEU A 493 -26.90 -25.96 -0.06
CA LEU A 493 -27.94 -26.60 0.77
C LEU A 493 -29.02 -25.60 1.22
N PHE A 494 -28.62 -24.38 1.62
CA PHE A 494 -29.59 -23.30 1.90
C PHE A 494 -30.36 -22.86 0.65
N ALA A 495 -29.71 -22.77 -0.52
CA ALA A 495 -30.37 -22.43 -1.79
C ALA A 495 -31.39 -23.51 -2.22
N THR A 496 -31.04 -24.79 -2.10
CA THR A 496 -31.93 -25.93 -2.38
C THR A 496 -33.12 -25.95 -1.42
N ASN A 497 -32.89 -25.72 -0.12
CA ASN A 497 -33.98 -25.61 0.86
C ASN A 497 -34.88 -24.39 0.61
N ALA A 498 -34.31 -23.25 0.21
CA ALA A 498 -35.07 -22.07 -0.20
C ALA A 498 -35.87 -22.32 -1.49
N HIS A 499 -35.33 -23.08 -2.44
CA HIS A 499 -36.01 -23.48 -3.68
C HIS A 499 -37.18 -24.42 -3.38
N HIS A 500 -37.00 -25.46 -2.56
CA HIS A 500 -38.11 -26.31 -2.10
C HIS A 500 -39.16 -25.53 -1.28
N GLY A 501 -38.75 -24.52 -0.50
CA GLY A 501 -39.65 -23.58 0.15
C GLY A 501 -40.45 -22.74 -0.86
N SER A 502 -39.80 -22.27 -1.92
CA SER A 502 -40.44 -21.53 -3.02
C SER A 502 -41.45 -22.40 -3.78
N LEU A 503 -41.11 -23.66 -4.11
CA LEU A 503 -42.02 -24.58 -4.78
C LEU A 503 -43.28 -24.91 -3.95
N ARG A 504 -43.13 -25.04 -2.62
CA ARG A 504 -44.28 -25.18 -1.70
C ARG A 504 -45.13 -23.91 -1.61
N MET A 505 -44.49 -22.73 -1.65
CA MET A 505 -45.21 -21.45 -1.71
C MET A 505 -45.97 -21.31 -3.04
N GLU A 506 -45.35 -21.72 -4.14
CA GLU A 506 -45.91 -21.67 -5.49
C GLU A 506 -47.14 -22.58 -5.62
N SER A 507 -47.06 -23.84 -5.18
CA SER A 507 -48.22 -24.74 -5.15
C SER A 507 -49.35 -24.19 -4.25
N MET A 508 -49.01 -23.63 -3.09
CA MET A 508 -50.01 -22.97 -2.21
C MET A 508 -50.65 -21.75 -2.89
N THR A 509 -49.89 -20.94 -3.64
CA THR A 509 -50.48 -19.83 -4.42
C THR A 509 -51.30 -20.32 -5.61
N GLN A 510 -50.99 -21.48 -6.18
CA GLN A 510 -51.78 -22.09 -7.26
C GLN A 510 -53.11 -22.66 -6.74
N GLU A 511 -53.11 -23.31 -5.57
CA GLU A 511 -54.32 -23.69 -4.84
C GLU A 511 -55.16 -22.46 -4.44
N MET A 512 -54.54 -21.39 -3.96
CA MET A 512 -55.23 -20.11 -3.74
C MET A 512 -55.79 -19.52 -5.03
N HIS A 513 -55.08 -19.63 -6.16
CA HIS A 513 -55.57 -19.12 -7.44
C HIS A 513 -56.78 -19.92 -7.94
N GLU A 514 -56.76 -21.25 -7.84
CA GLU A 514 -57.96 -22.08 -8.07
C GLU A 514 -59.12 -21.72 -7.13
N SER A 515 -58.83 -21.48 -5.86
CA SER A 515 -59.83 -21.04 -4.88
C SER A 515 -60.41 -19.68 -5.27
N THR A 516 -59.57 -18.77 -5.80
CA THR A 516 -59.97 -17.46 -6.30
C THR A 516 -60.81 -17.56 -7.58
N ILE A 517 -60.52 -18.51 -8.48
CA ILE A 517 -61.34 -18.78 -9.68
C ILE A 517 -62.69 -19.43 -9.30
N LYS A 518 -62.71 -20.28 -8.27
CA LYS A 518 -63.96 -20.81 -7.68
C LYS A 518 -64.76 -19.68 -7.02
N MET A 519 -64.10 -18.76 -6.32
CA MET A 519 -64.69 -17.53 -5.77
C MET A 519 -65.24 -16.63 -6.88
N GLU A 520 -64.51 -16.43 -7.99
CA GLU A 520 -64.94 -15.63 -9.14
C GLU A 520 -66.15 -16.25 -9.85
N LYS A 521 -66.23 -17.58 -9.97
CA LYS A 521 -67.44 -18.27 -10.44
C LYS A 521 -68.61 -18.13 -9.47
N MET A 522 -68.35 -18.09 -8.16
CA MET A 522 -69.38 -17.81 -7.14
C MET A 522 -69.86 -16.35 -7.23
N THR A 523 -68.96 -15.38 -7.37
CA THR A 523 -69.30 -13.96 -7.59
C THR A 523 -70.08 -13.77 -8.89
N ASN A 524 -69.70 -14.43 -10.00
CA ASN A 524 -70.43 -14.36 -11.27
C ASN A 524 -71.82 -15.03 -11.20
N SER A 525 -72.00 -16.07 -10.39
CA SER A 525 -73.34 -16.65 -10.15
C SER A 525 -74.19 -15.82 -9.20
N MET A 526 -73.57 -15.08 -8.26
CA MET A 526 -74.24 -13.99 -7.52
C MET A 526 -74.60 -12.80 -8.44
N HIS A 527 -73.74 -12.48 -9.41
CA HIS A 527 -73.99 -11.41 -10.38
C HIS A 527 -75.20 -11.73 -11.27
N LYS A 528 -75.36 -12.99 -11.68
CA LYS A 528 -76.56 -13.50 -12.37
C LYS A 528 -77.80 -13.62 -11.48
N LEU A 529 -77.64 -13.60 -10.16
CA LEU A 529 -78.76 -13.52 -9.22
C LEU A 529 -79.24 -12.07 -9.07
N ALA A 530 -78.31 -11.11 -8.99
CA ALA A 530 -78.61 -9.67 -9.00
C ALA A 530 -79.20 -9.19 -10.34
N GLU A 531 -78.79 -9.80 -11.46
CA GLU A 531 -79.34 -9.59 -12.81
C GLU A 531 -80.84 -9.94 -12.92
N ARG A 532 -81.40 -10.67 -11.93
CA ARG A 532 -82.85 -10.91 -11.81
C ARG A 532 -83.63 -9.87 -10.99
N THR A 533 -82.98 -8.78 -10.59
CA THR A 533 -83.59 -7.57 -10.00
C THR A 533 -83.48 -6.35 -10.93
N GLU A 534 -83.72 -6.59 -12.22
CA GLU A 534 -83.75 -5.58 -13.28
C GLU A 534 -84.94 -4.60 -13.12
N ARG A 535 -84.78 -3.49 -12.37
CA ARG A 535 -85.66 -2.30 -12.57
C ARG A 535 -85.23 -0.90 -12.10
N GLU A 536 -84.09 -0.69 -11.43
CA GLU A 536 -83.76 0.64 -10.86
C GLU A 536 -82.53 1.35 -11.46
N THR A 537 -82.27 1.18 -12.76
CA THR A 537 -81.18 1.88 -13.49
C THR A 537 -81.64 3.02 -14.41
N ALA A 538 -82.93 3.39 -14.40
CA ALA A 538 -83.43 4.54 -15.15
C ALA A 538 -83.19 5.90 -14.43
N SER A 539 -83.18 5.91 -13.09
CA SER A 539 -83.26 7.13 -12.28
C SER A 539 -82.02 8.03 -12.38
N MET A 540 -80.82 7.45 -12.49
CA MET A 540 -79.56 8.19 -12.36
C MET A 540 -79.25 9.11 -13.56
N HIS A 541 -79.68 8.72 -14.77
CA HIS A 541 -79.53 9.55 -15.98
C HIS A 541 -80.64 10.61 -16.12
N ILE A 542 -81.83 10.37 -15.56
CA ILE A 542 -82.91 11.38 -15.52
C ILE A 542 -82.51 12.54 -14.61
N ILE A 543 -81.95 12.26 -13.41
CA ILE A 543 -81.53 13.29 -12.46
C ILE A 543 -80.48 14.24 -13.07
N THR A 544 -79.48 13.70 -13.76
CA THR A 544 -78.44 14.52 -14.41
C THR A 544 -79.00 15.41 -15.52
N LEU A 545 -79.88 14.87 -16.38
CA LEU A 545 -80.56 15.66 -17.40
C LEU A 545 -81.44 16.78 -16.80
N VAL A 546 -82.16 16.49 -15.71
CA VAL A 546 -82.97 17.48 -14.98
C VAL A 546 -82.08 18.58 -14.39
N THR A 547 -80.95 18.25 -13.75
CA THR A 547 -80.05 19.28 -13.18
C THR A 547 -79.47 20.25 -14.22
N LEU A 548 -79.21 19.78 -15.45
CA LEU A 548 -78.76 20.64 -16.55
C LEU A 548 -79.81 21.66 -17.00
N ILE A 549 -81.09 21.33 -16.91
CA ILE A 549 -82.20 22.24 -17.24
C ILE A 549 -82.41 23.29 -16.14
N PHE A 550 -82.22 22.93 -14.88
CA PHE A 550 -82.41 23.86 -13.75
C PHE A 550 -81.24 24.84 -13.55
N LEU A 551 -80.00 24.47 -13.89
CA LEU A 551 -78.80 25.26 -13.58
C LEU A 551 -78.86 26.76 -13.98
N PRO A 552 -79.34 27.13 -15.19
CA PRO A 552 -79.48 28.54 -15.57
C PRO A 552 -80.50 29.30 -14.72
N GLY A 553 -81.60 28.63 -14.36
CA GLY A 553 -82.64 29.18 -13.47
C GLY A 553 -82.10 29.41 -12.05
N THR A 554 -81.34 28.46 -11.51
CA THR A 554 -80.68 28.59 -10.20
C THR A 554 -79.67 29.73 -10.17
N PHE A 555 -78.91 29.93 -11.25
CA PHE A 555 -77.97 31.04 -11.38
C PHE A 555 -78.70 32.41 -11.39
N ILE A 556 -79.77 32.55 -12.19
CA ILE A 556 -80.59 33.77 -12.25
C ILE A 556 -81.26 34.04 -10.89
N ALA A 557 -81.82 33.02 -10.25
CA ALA A 557 -82.45 33.15 -8.93
C ALA A 557 -81.44 33.57 -7.84
N THR A 558 -80.24 33.00 -7.85
CA THR A 558 -79.16 33.38 -6.90
C THR A 558 -78.64 34.78 -7.18
N PHE A 559 -78.53 35.17 -8.46
CA PHE A 559 -78.11 36.53 -8.86
C PHE A 559 -79.13 37.60 -8.41
N LEU A 560 -80.42 37.36 -8.62
CA LEU A 560 -81.50 38.27 -8.17
C LEU A 560 -81.67 38.26 -6.64
N GLY A 561 -81.48 37.11 -5.99
CA GLY A 561 -81.54 36.95 -4.54
C GLY A 561 -80.33 37.47 -3.77
N SER A 562 -79.26 37.90 -4.46
CA SER A 562 -77.99 38.34 -3.85
C SER A 562 -78.03 39.68 -3.11
N GLY A 563 -79.17 40.38 -3.10
CA GLY A 563 -79.32 41.70 -2.49
C GLY A 563 -78.82 42.88 -3.35
N LEU A 564 -78.28 42.62 -4.56
CA LEU A 564 -77.89 43.65 -5.53
C LEU A 564 -79.05 44.55 -5.99
N PHE A 565 -80.28 44.03 -5.88
CA PHE A 565 -81.53 44.71 -6.18
C PHE A 565 -82.39 44.77 -4.90
N GLN A 566 -82.75 45.97 -4.46
CA GLN A 566 -83.70 46.14 -3.35
C GLN A 566 -85.03 46.71 -3.86
N TRP A 567 -86.11 46.05 -3.46
CA TRP A 567 -87.48 46.55 -3.61
C TRP A 567 -87.83 47.44 -2.41
N ASP A 568 -88.48 48.56 -2.68
CA ASP A 568 -88.98 49.48 -1.66
C ASP A 568 -90.32 48.97 -1.10
N GLN A 569 -90.38 48.67 0.20
CA GLN A 569 -91.52 47.96 0.79
C GLN A 569 -92.80 48.80 0.82
N ASP A 570 -92.70 50.13 0.80
CA ASP A 570 -93.86 51.03 0.79
C ASP A 570 -94.46 51.24 -0.62
N LYS A 571 -93.82 50.71 -1.69
CA LYS A 571 -94.29 50.82 -3.10
C LYS A 571 -94.03 49.55 -3.92
N PRO A 572 -94.86 48.49 -3.76
CA PRO A 572 -94.63 47.18 -4.39
C PRO A 572 -94.72 47.14 -5.93
N GLU A 573 -95.19 48.21 -6.60
CA GLU A 573 -95.26 48.30 -8.06
C GLU A 573 -94.03 48.96 -8.72
N ALA A 574 -93.04 49.40 -7.93
CA ALA A 574 -91.81 50.01 -8.45
C ALA A 574 -90.77 48.95 -8.87
N MET A 575 -90.11 49.18 -10.02
CA MET A 575 -88.91 48.41 -10.43
C MET A 575 -87.78 48.56 -9.39
N PRO A 576 -87.05 47.49 -9.06
CA PRO A 576 -86.06 47.51 -7.98
C PRO A 576 -84.87 48.41 -8.31
N THR A 577 -84.34 49.08 -7.29
CA THR A 577 -83.16 49.94 -7.45
C THR A 577 -81.87 49.12 -7.33
N TRP A 578 -81.02 49.24 -8.35
CA TRP A 578 -79.67 48.67 -8.37
C TRP A 578 -78.74 49.47 -7.46
N LYS A 579 -78.04 48.79 -6.55
CA LYS A 579 -77.03 49.42 -5.67
C LYS A 579 -75.61 49.00 -6.11
N PRO A 580 -74.89 49.84 -6.88
CA PRO A 580 -73.59 49.46 -7.46
C PRO A 580 -72.49 49.22 -6.42
N GLU A 581 -72.66 49.70 -5.19
CA GLU A 581 -71.72 49.55 -4.08
C GLU A 581 -71.44 48.09 -3.71
N PHE A 582 -72.47 47.23 -3.72
CA PHE A 582 -72.33 45.81 -3.42
C PHE A 582 -71.63 45.04 -4.54
N PHE A 583 -71.92 45.37 -5.81
CA PHE A 583 -71.18 44.82 -6.95
C PHE A 583 -69.72 45.30 -6.96
N ALA A 584 -69.46 46.55 -6.57
CA ALA A 584 -68.11 47.08 -6.41
C ALA A 584 -67.34 46.37 -5.28
N LEU A 585 -68.00 45.93 -4.21
CA LEU A 585 -67.36 45.11 -3.16
C LEU A 585 -66.97 43.72 -3.69
N PHE A 586 -67.89 43.04 -4.40
CA PHE A 586 -67.62 41.75 -5.05
C PHE A 586 -66.43 41.86 -6.02
N ALA A 587 -66.45 42.85 -6.92
CA ALA A 587 -65.38 43.10 -7.88
C ALA A 587 -64.02 43.40 -7.20
N LYS A 588 -64.02 44.16 -6.09
CA LYS A 588 -62.81 44.49 -5.30
C LYS A 588 -62.20 43.30 -4.55
N VAL A 589 -62.94 42.20 -4.34
CA VAL A 589 -62.40 40.99 -3.70
C VAL A 589 -62.01 39.96 -4.75
N CYS A 590 -62.88 39.66 -5.70
CA CYS A 590 -62.68 38.57 -6.65
C CYS A 590 -61.59 38.87 -7.70
N PHE A 591 -61.59 40.06 -8.32
CA PHE A 591 -60.63 40.34 -9.40
C PHE A 591 -59.18 40.47 -8.90
N PRO A 592 -58.86 41.07 -7.73
CA PRO A 592 -57.51 41.03 -7.20
C PRO A 592 -57.03 39.62 -6.83
N PHE A 593 -57.90 38.73 -6.36
CA PHE A 593 -57.53 37.33 -6.13
C PHE A 593 -57.22 36.59 -7.43
N MET A 594 -58.05 36.74 -8.46
CA MET A 594 -57.78 36.16 -9.79
C MET A 594 -56.51 36.75 -10.42
N GLY A 595 -56.27 38.05 -10.26
CA GLY A 595 -55.05 38.74 -10.70
C GLY A 595 -53.80 38.27 -9.96
N ALA A 596 -53.87 38.03 -8.64
CA ALA A 596 -52.77 37.50 -7.84
C ALA A 596 -52.39 36.07 -8.26
N ILE A 597 -53.39 35.20 -8.50
CA ILE A 597 -53.17 33.84 -9.00
C ILE A 597 -52.50 33.87 -10.39
N GLY A 598 -52.99 34.73 -11.29
CA GLY A 598 -52.37 34.93 -12.61
C GLY A 598 -50.94 35.49 -12.54
N LEU A 599 -50.68 36.42 -11.61
CA LEU A 599 -49.35 36.98 -11.37
C LEU A 599 -48.36 35.95 -10.82
N ILE A 600 -48.78 35.08 -9.91
CA ILE A 600 -47.93 33.99 -9.40
C ILE A 600 -47.49 33.08 -10.57
N TRP A 601 -48.44 32.68 -11.42
CA TRP A 601 -48.15 31.81 -12.57
C TRP A 601 -47.26 32.49 -13.62
N ALA A 602 -47.49 33.78 -13.88
CA ALA A 602 -46.63 34.58 -14.77
C ALA A 602 -45.22 34.80 -14.21
N LEU A 603 -45.10 35.00 -12.88
CA LEU A 603 -43.80 35.15 -12.21
C LEU A 603 -43.00 33.85 -12.25
N GLU A 604 -43.66 32.71 -12.07
CA GLU A 604 -43.05 31.37 -12.16
C GLU A 604 -42.46 31.14 -13.56
N MET A 605 -43.23 31.39 -14.63
CA MET A 605 -42.73 31.33 -16.01
C MET A 605 -41.62 32.35 -16.31
N PHE A 606 -41.70 33.55 -15.75
CA PHE A 606 -40.69 34.61 -15.98
C PHE A 606 -39.37 34.35 -15.25
N LEU A 607 -39.41 33.75 -14.06
CA LEU A 607 -38.22 33.31 -13.32
C LEU A 607 -37.51 32.14 -14.00
N GLU A 608 -38.27 31.23 -14.62
CA GLU A 608 -37.72 30.12 -15.41
C GLU A 608 -37.03 30.61 -16.70
N ALA A 609 -37.60 31.64 -17.34
CA ALA A 609 -36.99 32.33 -18.49
C ALA A 609 -35.72 33.10 -18.11
N LEU A 610 -35.73 33.88 -17.02
CA LEU A 610 -34.57 34.65 -16.54
C LEU A 610 -33.39 33.75 -16.16
N ARG A 611 -33.65 32.58 -15.56
CA ARG A 611 -32.62 31.57 -15.24
C ARG A 611 -31.85 31.02 -16.45
N SER A 612 -32.33 31.31 -17.66
CA SER A 612 -31.77 30.82 -18.92
C SER A 612 -31.07 31.90 -19.74
N ALA A 613 -30.97 33.15 -19.24
CA ALA A 613 -30.57 34.32 -20.04
C ALA A 613 -29.40 35.17 -19.48
N GLU A 614 -28.96 34.96 -18.22
CA GLU A 614 -27.81 35.68 -17.64
C GLU A 614 -26.56 34.80 -17.50
N MET A 615 -25.69 34.79 -18.52
CA MET A 615 -24.29 34.34 -18.40
C MET A 615 -23.39 34.84 -19.56
N LEU A 616 -23.68 36.03 -20.09
CA LEU A 616 -22.94 36.60 -21.23
C LEU A 616 -22.75 38.12 -21.11
N ASP A 617 -22.42 38.60 -19.92
CA ASP A 617 -21.87 39.95 -19.77
C ASP A 617 -20.96 40.07 -18.52
N ASN A 618 -19.64 40.20 -18.75
CA ASN A 618 -18.78 41.22 -18.15
C ASN A 618 -17.31 41.00 -18.55
N CYS A 619 -16.66 42.06 -19.00
CA CYS A 619 -15.26 42.05 -19.47
C CYS A 619 -14.23 42.19 -18.34
N GLU A 620 -12.97 42.02 -18.75
CA GLU A 620 -11.74 42.01 -17.97
C GLU A 620 -11.58 43.04 -16.82
N PRO A 621 -11.02 42.58 -15.68
CA PRO A 621 -10.16 43.39 -14.82
C PRO A 621 -8.65 43.07 -15.02
N ARG A 622 -8.22 42.60 -16.20
CA ARG A 622 -6.81 42.22 -16.50
C ARG A 622 -5.89 43.40 -16.84
N LEU A 623 -6.44 44.55 -17.23
CA LEU A 623 -5.66 45.75 -17.60
C LEU A 623 -4.79 46.32 -16.47
N TYR A 624 -5.02 45.96 -15.20
CA TYR A 624 -4.29 46.52 -14.06
C TYR A 624 -2.95 45.85 -13.71
N LEU A 625 -2.63 44.67 -14.26
CA LEU A 625 -1.32 44.01 -14.06
C LEU A 625 -0.41 44.03 -15.30
N MET A 626 -0.95 44.32 -16.48
CA MET A 626 -0.18 44.46 -17.71
C MET A 626 0.65 45.77 -17.75
N ALA A 627 0.40 46.69 -16.82
CA ALA A 627 1.07 47.98 -16.71
C ALA A 627 2.52 47.94 -16.19
N TYR A 628 2.97 46.82 -15.58
CA TYR A 628 4.30 46.72 -14.96
C TYR A 628 5.35 45.90 -15.73
N SER A 629 4.95 45.08 -16.71
CA SER A 629 5.90 44.43 -17.63
C SER A 629 6.37 45.34 -18.78
N LEU A 630 5.72 46.50 -18.96
CA LEU A 630 5.92 47.42 -20.08
C LEU A 630 6.89 48.59 -19.82
N HIS A 631 7.66 48.53 -18.74
CA HIS A 631 8.71 49.54 -18.42
C HIS A 631 10.14 49.07 -18.71
N GLY A 632 10.34 47.79 -19.08
CA GLY A 632 11.68 47.21 -19.32
C GLY A 632 12.22 47.35 -20.75
N ILE A 633 11.35 47.56 -21.76
CA ILE A 633 11.74 47.53 -23.18
C ILE A 633 11.33 48.86 -23.85
N LYS A 634 12.05 49.93 -23.53
CA LYS A 634 11.96 51.22 -24.25
C LYS A 634 13.29 51.96 -24.43
N TYR A 635 14.41 51.25 -24.29
CA TYR A 635 15.76 51.81 -24.40
C TYR A 635 16.60 51.27 -25.58
N PHE A 636 16.11 50.28 -26.34
CA PHE A 636 16.84 49.66 -27.46
C PHE A 636 16.04 49.70 -28.77
N THR A 637 15.78 50.91 -29.28
CA THR A 637 15.28 51.14 -30.67
C THR A 637 15.48 52.57 -31.19
N ARG A 638 16.53 53.31 -30.74
CA ARG A 638 16.86 54.62 -31.33
C ARG A 638 18.33 55.08 -31.21
N ALA A 639 19.25 54.17 -31.47
CA ALA A 639 20.65 54.45 -31.83
C ALA A 639 21.12 53.34 -32.80
N TYR A 640 22.27 53.52 -33.45
CA TYR A 640 22.81 52.59 -34.46
C TYR A 640 21.90 52.33 -35.66
N SER A 641 21.69 53.40 -36.42
CA SER A 641 21.79 53.32 -37.88
C SER A 641 23.15 53.91 -38.29
N ASP A 642 24.19 53.07 -38.39
CA ASP A 642 25.31 53.17 -39.35
C ASP A 642 26.52 52.29 -38.97
N SER A 643 27.26 51.88 -40.00
CA SER A 643 28.61 51.26 -39.98
C SER A 643 28.80 49.87 -39.34
N SER A 644 28.98 48.88 -40.22
CA SER A 644 29.87 47.71 -40.10
C SER A 644 29.74 46.74 -38.91
N GLY A 645 29.21 45.54 -39.20
CA GLY A 645 29.65 44.30 -38.54
C GLY A 645 28.81 43.80 -37.36
N GLU A 646 27.48 43.91 -37.42
CA GLU A 646 26.58 43.33 -36.41
C GLU A 646 25.99 41.98 -36.88
N PHE A 647 26.13 40.95 -36.04
CA PHE A 647 25.37 39.69 -36.09
C PHE A 647 25.25 39.11 -34.66
N SER A 648 25.17 37.78 -34.51
CA SER A 648 25.22 37.01 -33.25
C SER A 648 24.03 37.14 -32.28
N HIS A 649 23.76 38.31 -31.70
CA HIS A 649 22.80 38.42 -30.58
C HIS A 649 21.40 38.90 -31.00
N HIS A 650 21.29 39.90 -31.87
CA HIS A 650 19.99 40.45 -32.27
C HIS A 650 19.18 39.43 -33.09
N ASP A 651 19.86 38.69 -33.97
CA ASP A 651 19.25 37.69 -34.86
C ASP A 651 18.67 36.50 -34.08
N PHE A 652 19.36 36.02 -33.03
CA PHE A 652 18.81 34.98 -32.17
C PHE A 652 17.59 35.48 -31.36
N GLY A 653 17.64 36.71 -30.84
CA GLY A 653 16.51 37.33 -30.14
C GLY A 653 15.27 37.53 -31.02
N CYS A 654 15.45 37.77 -32.32
CA CYS A 654 14.37 37.80 -33.31
C CYS A 654 13.88 36.39 -33.67
N TRP A 655 14.80 35.47 -34.01
CA TRP A 655 14.46 34.08 -34.33
C TRP A 655 13.67 33.38 -33.20
N VAL A 656 14.02 33.63 -31.93
CA VAL A 656 13.26 33.12 -30.78
C VAL A 656 11.81 33.60 -30.77
N LYS A 657 11.54 34.87 -31.12
CA LYS A 657 10.16 35.40 -31.19
C LYS A 657 9.33 34.78 -32.33
N GLU A 658 10.00 34.37 -33.40
CA GLU A 658 9.38 33.71 -34.56
C GLU A 658 9.17 32.19 -34.35
N ASN A 659 9.99 31.56 -33.50
CA ASN A 659 10.04 30.10 -33.34
C ASN A 659 9.56 29.60 -31.96
N GLN A 660 9.22 30.50 -31.04
CA GLN A 660 8.53 30.16 -29.80
C GLN A 660 7.12 29.61 -30.05
N LYS A 661 6.71 28.68 -29.21
CA LYS A 661 5.39 28.04 -29.20
C LYS A 661 4.64 28.37 -27.91
N ILE A 662 3.32 28.28 -27.97
CA ILE A 662 2.44 28.42 -26.81
C ILE A 662 2.32 27.05 -26.13
N GLY A 663 2.54 27.02 -24.82
CA GLY A 663 2.15 25.93 -23.91
C GLY A 663 1.38 26.50 -22.72
N LEU A 664 1.25 25.73 -21.63
CA LEU A 664 0.58 26.18 -20.41
C LEU A 664 1.51 26.18 -19.20
N ASN A 665 1.54 27.28 -18.44
CA ASN A 665 2.26 27.34 -17.17
C ASN A 665 1.41 26.82 -15.99
N GLY A 666 2.01 26.71 -14.81
CA GLY A 666 1.36 26.21 -13.58
C GLY A 666 0.21 27.06 -13.04
N TYR A 667 -0.05 28.23 -13.62
CA TYR A 667 -1.24 29.03 -13.33
C TYR A 667 -2.42 28.70 -14.27
N GLY A 668 -2.26 27.74 -15.18
CA GLY A 668 -3.23 27.41 -16.22
C GLY A 668 -3.38 28.51 -17.27
N LYS A 669 -2.35 29.36 -17.44
CA LYS A 669 -2.30 30.40 -18.47
C LYS A 669 -1.41 29.95 -19.63
N GLU A 670 -1.73 30.44 -20.81
CA GLU A 670 -0.85 30.35 -21.98
C GLU A 670 0.46 31.11 -21.73
N ASP A 671 1.56 30.49 -22.12
CA ASP A 671 2.93 30.97 -21.92
C ASP A 671 3.85 30.44 -23.02
N PHE A 672 5.00 31.08 -23.23
CA PHE A 672 5.88 30.79 -24.37
C PHE A 672 7.04 29.84 -24.02
N TYR A 673 7.37 28.94 -24.94
CA TYR A 673 8.56 28.09 -24.87
C TYR A 673 9.18 27.88 -26.27
N VAL A 674 10.50 27.68 -26.33
CA VAL A 674 11.23 27.23 -27.52
C VAL A 674 11.54 25.74 -27.34
N SER A 675 11.30 24.92 -28.36
CA SER A 675 11.63 23.50 -28.30
C SER A 675 13.11 23.27 -28.53
N GLU A 676 13.70 22.28 -27.84
CA GLU A 676 15.08 21.84 -28.09
C GLU A 676 15.30 21.44 -29.55
N ASP A 677 14.29 20.86 -30.20
CA ASP A 677 14.35 20.49 -31.62
C ASP A 677 14.53 21.72 -32.52
N ALA A 678 13.90 22.86 -32.20
CA ALA A 678 14.11 24.12 -32.91
C ALA A 678 15.50 24.69 -32.63
N LEU A 679 15.98 24.63 -31.38
CA LEU A 679 17.35 25.02 -31.03
C LEU A 679 18.40 24.19 -31.80
N ARG A 680 18.18 22.89 -31.95
CA ARG A 680 19.06 21.97 -32.70
C ARG A 680 19.03 22.18 -34.22
N VAL A 681 17.98 22.81 -34.75
CA VAL A 681 17.92 23.27 -36.15
C VAL A 681 18.60 24.65 -36.32
N TYR A 682 18.60 25.50 -35.29
CA TYR A 682 19.23 26.82 -35.35
C TYR A 682 20.74 26.81 -35.07
N TRP A 683 21.21 26.04 -34.08
CA TRP A 683 22.59 26.04 -33.63
C TRP A 683 23.44 24.99 -34.33
N GLU A 684 24.07 25.41 -35.43
CA GLU A 684 25.15 24.67 -36.07
C GLU A 684 26.53 25.00 -35.46
N VAL A 685 27.47 24.07 -35.65
CA VAL A 685 28.87 24.18 -35.19
C VAL A 685 29.56 25.45 -35.72
N HIS A 686 29.19 25.92 -36.92
CA HIS A 686 29.73 27.17 -37.46
C HIS A 686 29.26 28.38 -36.65
N ARG A 687 27.94 28.55 -36.46
CA ARG A 687 27.34 29.66 -35.69
C ARG A 687 27.88 29.80 -34.27
N VAL A 688 28.12 28.68 -33.59
CA VAL A 688 28.69 28.70 -32.24
C VAL A 688 30.16 29.17 -32.24
N ARG A 689 30.92 28.92 -33.31
CA ARG A 689 32.28 29.48 -33.51
C ARG A 689 32.24 30.96 -33.87
N ASP A 690 31.28 31.37 -34.71
CA ASP A 690 31.10 32.77 -35.12
C ASP A 690 30.83 33.64 -33.88
N VAL A 691 29.84 33.25 -33.06
CA VAL A 691 29.54 33.85 -31.74
C VAL A 691 30.77 33.93 -30.83
N PHE A 692 31.61 32.90 -30.78
CA PHE A 692 32.85 32.91 -29.98
C PHE A 692 33.95 33.83 -30.51
N SER A 693 34.00 34.04 -31.82
CA SER A 693 34.93 34.98 -32.45
C SER A 693 34.54 36.44 -32.21
N GLU A 694 33.23 36.73 -32.24
CA GLU A 694 32.68 38.06 -32.00
C GLU A 694 32.71 38.44 -30.50
N ALA A 695 32.41 37.49 -29.60
CA ALA A 695 32.40 37.72 -28.16
C ALA A 695 33.82 37.83 -27.52
N GLY A 696 34.90 37.69 -28.30
CA GLY A 696 36.28 37.93 -27.84
C GLY A 696 36.77 36.99 -26.72
N ILE A 697 36.20 35.77 -26.62
CA ILE A 697 36.43 34.85 -25.49
C ILE A 697 37.79 34.13 -25.63
N HIS A 698 38.86 34.88 -25.36
CA HIS A 698 40.25 34.41 -25.42
C HIS A 698 40.91 34.23 -24.04
N ARG A 699 40.19 34.46 -22.93
CA ARG A 699 40.75 34.49 -21.56
C ARG A 699 40.26 33.40 -20.60
N GLN A 700 39.34 32.57 -21.04
CA GLN A 700 38.91 31.34 -20.36
C GLN A 700 38.69 30.30 -21.45
N THR A 701 39.05 29.04 -21.22
CA THR A 701 38.78 27.94 -22.17
C THR A 701 37.29 27.59 -22.13
N PRO A 702 36.49 27.90 -23.17
CA PRO A 702 35.08 27.51 -23.20
C PRO A 702 34.94 26.01 -23.51
N PRO A 703 33.75 25.42 -23.29
CA PRO A 703 33.40 24.13 -23.90
C PRO A 703 33.52 24.21 -25.43
N SER A 704 33.87 23.10 -26.11
CA SER A 704 33.94 23.12 -27.57
C SER A 704 32.56 23.33 -28.20
N PRO A 705 32.46 23.93 -29.40
CA PRO A 705 31.19 24.12 -30.10
C PRO A 705 30.35 22.84 -30.24
N GLU A 706 31.02 21.71 -30.44
CA GLU A 706 30.42 20.38 -30.57
C GLU A 706 29.85 19.90 -29.23
N LEU A 707 30.57 20.11 -28.12
CA LEU A 707 30.10 19.80 -26.77
C LEU A 707 28.91 20.70 -26.34
N ILE A 708 28.88 21.95 -26.80
CA ILE A 708 27.77 22.88 -26.56
C ILE A 708 26.50 22.36 -27.21
N ILE A 709 26.55 22.06 -28.51
CA ILE A 709 25.40 21.52 -29.24
C ILE A 709 24.95 20.18 -28.66
N GLN A 710 25.86 19.35 -28.14
CA GLN A 710 25.51 18.08 -27.50
C GLN A 710 24.81 18.25 -26.14
N SER A 711 25.33 19.09 -25.24
CA SER A 711 24.97 19.06 -23.79
C SER A 711 24.63 20.40 -23.13
N TYR A 712 24.85 21.53 -23.80
CA TYR A 712 24.66 22.89 -23.23
C TYR A 712 23.86 23.80 -24.17
N ILE A 713 23.09 23.25 -25.12
CA ILE A 713 22.41 24.01 -26.16
C ILE A 713 21.31 24.92 -25.60
N ARG A 714 20.63 24.51 -24.52
CA ARG A 714 19.64 25.31 -23.80
C ARG A 714 20.33 26.37 -22.93
N ILE A 715 21.34 25.99 -22.14
CA ILE A 715 22.13 26.92 -21.31
C ILE A 715 22.77 28.02 -22.17
N PHE A 716 23.42 27.64 -23.27
CA PHE A 716 23.99 28.56 -24.25
C PHE A 716 22.91 29.49 -24.82
N SER A 717 21.77 28.95 -25.28
CA SER A 717 20.65 29.76 -25.76
C SER A 717 20.18 30.79 -24.73
N ILE A 718 20.04 30.42 -23.45
CA ILE A 718 19.66 31.36 -22.38
C ILE A 718 20.73 32.44 -22.22
N LEU A 719 22.02 32.08 -22.20
CA LEU A 719 23.11 33.04 -22.05
C LEU A 719 23.19 34.02 -23.25
N ILE A 720 22.98 33.56 -24.48
CA ILE A 720 22.92 34.42 -25.69
C ILE A 720 21.68 35.33 -25.65
N TYR A 721 20.53 34.82 -25.20
CA TYR A 721 19.26 35.54 -25.16
C TYR A 721 19.23 36.68 -24.12
N ILE A 722 19.88 36.50 -22.95
CA ILE A 722 19.92 37.53 -21.90
C ILE A 722 21.07 38.54 -22.05
N ALA A 723 21.95 38.32 -23.02
CA ALA A 723 23.14 39.13 -23.26
C ALA A 723 22.76 40.55 -23.72
N THR A 724 23.46 41.53 -23.19
CA THR A 724 23.41 42.93 -23.63
C THR A 724 24.82 43.53 -23.52
N PRO A 725 25.15 44.65 -24.19
CA PRO A 725 26.47 45.29 -24.04
C PRO A 725 26.87 45.52 -22.58
N ASP A 726 25.91 45.89 -21.72
CA ASP A 726 26.10 46.10 -20.27
C ASP A 726 26.04 44.80 -19.42
N LEU A 727 25.92 43.62 -20.05
CA LEU A 727 25.76 42.33 -19.37
C LEU A 727 26.32 41.16 -20.22
N PRO A 728 27.64 40.88 -20.17
CA PRO A 728 28.31 39.86 -20.97
C PRO A 728 28.10 38.43 -20.41
N SER A 729 26.84 37.99 -20.31
CA SER A 729 26.41 36.69 -19.78
C SER A 729 27.18 35.48 -20.34
N LEU A 730 27.58 35.51 -21.61
CA LEU A 730 28.31 34.40 -22.25
C LEU A 730 29.67 34.11 -21.58
N ALA A 731 30.30 35.10 -20.93
CA ALA A 731 31.56 34.92 -20.19
C ALA A 731 31.44 33.92 -19.02
N TYR A 732 30.22 33.61 -18.57
CA TYR A 732 29.93 32.66 -17.49
C TYR A 732 29.62 31.24 -17.97
N LEU A 733 29.68 30.95 -19.29
CA LEU A 733 29.46 29.60 -19.82
C LEU A 733 30.43 28.56 -19.22
N SER A 734 31.66 28.99 -18.91
CA SER A 734 32.69 28.21 -18.22
C SER A 734 32.30 27.77 -16.80
N VAL A 735 31.42 28.51 -16.12
CA VAL A 735 30.97 28.19 -14.76
C VAL A 735 30.11 26.93 -14.75
N PHE A 736 29.34 26.71 -15.82
CA PHE A 736 28.51 25.52 -16.00
C PHE A 736 29.37 24.27 -16.21
N SER A 737 30.37 24.32 -17.11
CA SER A 737 31.29 23.19 -17.31
C SER A 737 32.20 22.93 -16.11
N ALA A 738 32.70 23.97 -15.45
CA ALA A 738 33.52 23.85 -14.23
C ALA A 738 32.75 23.29 -13.03
N SER A 739 31.42 23.51 -12.97
CA SER A 739 30.54 22.93 -11.93
C SER A 739 29.88 21.61 -12.35
N GLY A 740 30.16 21.10 -13.56
CA GLY A 740 29.56 19.88 -14.10
C GLY A 740 28.05 19.98 -14.40
N ARG A 741 27.49 21.19 -14.45
CA ARG A 741 26.05 21.45 -14.66
C ARG A 741 25.75 21.65 -16.14
N ASN A 742 24.87 20.84 -16.71
CA ASN A 742 24.51 20.86 -18.13
C ASN A 742 22.99 20.99 -18.34
N ASP A 743 22.50 20.92 -19.58
CA ASP A 743 21.09 21.12 -19.92
C ASP A 743 20.12 20.19 -19.15
N TYR A 744 20.55 18.98 -18.78
CA TYR A 744 19.74 18.04 -18.01
C TYR A 744 19.49 18.50 -16.56
N ASN A 745 20.22 19.51 -16.08
CA ASN A 745 20.03 20.12 -14.77
C ASN A 745 19.06 21.31 -14.77
N LEU A 746 18.46 21.66 -15.92
CA LEU A 746 17.47 22.75 -15.99
C LEU A 746 16.07 22.34 -15.47
N PRO A 747 15.32 23.28 -14.87
CA PRO A 747 15.76 24.61 -14.44
C PRO A 747 16.63 24.52 -13.18
N LEU A 748 17.60 25.44 -13.10
CA LEU A 748 18.50 25.56 -11.96
C LEU A 748 17.92 26.50 -10.88
N ALA A 749 18.38 26.30 -9.64
CA ALA A 749 18.00 27.09 -8.47
C ALA A 749 19.22 27.42 -7.60
N GLY A 750 19.10 28.46 -6.79
CA GLY A 750 20.17 28.96 -5.91
C GLY A 750 21.26 29.75 -6.66
N ASP A 751 22.37 29.99 -5.98
CA ASP A 751 23.48 30.74 -6.55
C ASP A 751 24.29 29.86 -7.53
N ILE A 752 24.31 30.29 -8.79
CA ILE A 752 25.00 29.64 -9.91
C ILE A 752 26.22 30.49 -10.32
N PHE A 753 26.07 31.81 -10.26
CA PHE A 753 27.05 32.78 -10.74
C PHE A 753 27.85 33.37 -9.56
N PRO A 754 29.07 33.90 -9.80
CA PRO A 754 29.84 34.59 -8.76
C PRO A 754 29.06 35.73 -8.10
N ASN A 755 29.25 35.92 -6.79
CA ASN A 755 28.58 36.98 -6.00
C ASN A 755 29.18 38.37 -6.24
N THR A 756 29.34 38.76 -7.51
CA THR A 756 29.63 40.13 -7.95
C THR A 756 28.32 40.87 -8.20
N GLU A 757 28.36 42.17 -8.52
CA GLU A 757 27.15 42.88 -8.96
C GLU A 757 26.68 42.39 -10.33
N GLU A 758 27.61 42.18 -11.26
CA GLU A 758 27.35 41.66 -12.60
C GLU A 758 26.80 40.22 -12.56
N GLY A 759 27.45 39.32 -11.82
CA GLY A 759 27.02 37.92 -11.67
C GLY A 759 25.60 37.80 -11.10
N ARG A 760 25.22 38.65 -10.14
CA ARG A 760 23.84 38.73 -9.64
C ARG A 760 22.84 39.24 -10.67
N LYS A 761 23.22 40.18 -11.55
CA LYS A 761 22.38 40.64 -12.68
C LYS A 761 22.20 39.55 -13.74
N VAL A 762 23.27 38.81 -14.09
CA VAL A 762 23.20 37.64 -14.98
C VAL A 762 22.31 36.57 -14.36
N GLN A 763 22.49 36.25 -13.08
CA GLN A 763 21.70 35.26 -12.35
C GLN A 763 20.20 35.59 -12.35
N ALA A 764 19.82 36.84 -12.09
CA ALA A 764 18.43 37.26 -12.12
C ALA A 764 17.77 37.01 -13.49
N ARG A 765 18.38 37.51 -14.59
CA ARG A 765 17.86 37.30 -15.95
C ARG A 765 17.88 35.83 -16.37
N PHE A 766 18.90 35.06 -15.98
CA PHE A 766 18.99 33.63 -16.28
C PHE A 766 17.88 32.82 -15.58
N LEU A 767 17.69 33.04 -14.28
CA LEU A 767 16.68 32.32 -13.48
C LEU A 767 15.24 32.69 -13.86
N GLU A 768 15.02 33.83 -14.51
CA GLU A 768 13.78 34.23 -15.15
C GLU A 768 13.62 33.57 -16.54
N SER A 769 14.62 33.72 -17.42
CA SER A 769 14.54 33.31 -18.83
C SER A 769 14.62 31.80 -19.05
N GLN A 770 15.16 31.03 -18.10
CA GLN A 770 15.40 29.59 -18.28
C GLN A 770 14.16 28.77 -18.64
N PHE A 771 12.96 29.20 -18.22
CA PHE A 771 11.72 28.48 -18.49
C PHE A 771 11.30 28.54 -19.97
N LEU A 772 11.60 29.64 -20.66
CA LEU A 772 11.41 29.79 -22.11
C LEU A 772 12.18 28.72 -22.90
N PHE A 773 13.36 28.31 -22.42
CA PHE A 773 14.22 27.31 -23.07
C PHE A 773 14.17 25.92 -22.40
N SER A 774 13.29 25.73 -21.41
CA SER A 774 13.17 24.48 -20.65
C SER A 774 11.71 24.03 -20.49
N PRO A 775 10.99 23.74 -21.59
CA PRO A 775 9.67 23.11 -21.54
C PRO A 775 9.74 21.73 -20.88
N VAL A 776 8.64 21.32 -20.25
CA VAL A 776 8.55 20.05 -19.52
C VAL A 776 8.49 18.87 -20.49
N VAL A 777 9.43 17.93 -20.36
CA VAL A 777 9.44 16.67 -21.10
C VAL A 777 8.62 15.62 -20.33
N PHE A 778 7.69 14.96 -21.00
CA PHE A 778 6.78 13.96 -20.43
C PHE A 778 7.42 12.57 -20.53
N SER A 779 8.52 12.37 -19.80
CA SER A 779 9.30 11.13 -19.75
C SER A 779 9.01 10.29 -18.48
N PRO A 780 9.49 9.04 -18.37
CA PRO A 780 9.35 8.20 -17.18
C PRO A 780 9.98 8.78 -15.89
N GLN A 781 10.72 9.88 -15.98
CA GLN A 781 11.27 10.61 -14.82
C GLN A 781 10.34 11.73 -14.32
N LEU A 782 9.14 11.89 -14.90
CA LEU A 782 8.18 12.90 -14.47
C LEU A 782 7.47 12.53 -13.16
N HIS A 783 7.31 11.23 -12.85
CA HIS A 783 6.50 10.71 -11.75
C HIS A 783 6.75 11.40 -10.38
N GLU A 784 5.68 11.90 -9.76
CA GLU A 784 5.68 12.72 -8.52
C GLU A 784 6.53 14.00 -8.53
N ARG A 785 7.20 14.36 -9.65
CA ARG A 785 8.11 15.51 -9.71
C ARG A 785 7.38 16.80 -9.36
N GLU A 786 7.96 17.57 -8.45
CA GLU A 786 7.51 18.92 -8.16
C GLU A 786 8.10 19.90 -9.18
N LEU A 787 7.24 20.74 -9.75
CA LEU A 787 7.56 21.71 -10.79
C LEU A 787 7.31 23.13 -10.27
N ASP A 788 8.26 24.02 -10.49
CA ASP A 788 8.04 25.48 -10.39
C ASP A 788 6.83 25.89 -11.25
N SER A 789 5.99 26.79 -10.74
CA SER A 789 4.80 27.30 -11.44
C SER A 789 5.10 27.98 -12.79
N ARG A 790 6.35 28.35 -13.05
CA ARG A 790 6.83 28.92 -14.32
C ARG A 790 7.19 27.87 -15.38
N HIS A 791 7.27 26.58 -15.05
CA HIS A 791 7.45 25.53 -16.05
C HIS A 791 6.30 25.53 -17.05
N VAL A 792 6.64 25.64 -18.33
CA VAL A 792 5.68 25.56 -19.44
C VAL A 792 5.53 24.10 -19.87
N LEU A 793 4.30 23.60 -19.75
CA LEU A 793 3.85 22.30 -20.24
C LEU A 793 3.60 22.43 -21.76
N PRO A 794 4.30 21.68 -22.63
CA PRO A 794 4.12 21.75 -24.08
C PRO A 794 2.84 21.01 -24.53
N LEU A 795 1.70 21.64 -24.26
CA LEU A 795 0.36 21.15 -24.60
C LEU A 795 -0.64 22.31 -24.75
N THR A 796 -1.76 22.05 -25.42
CA THR A 796 -2.86 23.00 -25.64
C THR A 796 -4.15 22.41 -25.09
N PHE A 797 -4.91 23.21 -24.32
CA PHE A 797 -6.24 22.82 -23.82
C PHE A 797 -7.22 22.59 -24.98
N LYS A 798 -8.07 21.56 -24.87
CA LYS A 798 -9.12 21.27 -25.86
C LYS A 798 -10.52 21.39 -25.29
N ARG A 799 -10.83 20.65 -24.22
CA ARG A 799 -12.11 20.73 -23.51
C ARG A 799 -11.99 20.20 -22.08
N GLN A 800 -12.87 20.65 -21.20
CA GLN A 800 -13.07 20.02 -19.90
C GLN A 800 -14.01 18.82 -20.06
N LEU A 801 -13.71 17.71 -19.39
CA LEU A 801 -14.47 16.45 -19.46
C LEU A 801 -15.32 16.22 -18.20
N SER A 802 -14.86 16.66 -17.03
CA SER A 802 -15.59 16.53 -15.76
C SER A 802 -15.58 17.80 -14.92
N GLY A 803 -16.51 17.91 -13.97
CA GLY A 803 -16.76 19.11 -13.18
C GLY A 803 -17.46 20.21 -13.98
N ARG A 804 -18.48 20.85 -13.40
CA ARG A 804 -19.12 22.02 -14.04
C ARG A 804 -18.18 23.25 -13.95
N PRO A 805 -18.18 24.15 -14.94
CA PRO A 805 -17.71 25.52 -14.71
C PRO A 805 -18.46 26.11 -13.50
N GLY A 806 -17.72 26.65 -12.53
CA GLY A 806 -18.31 27.14 -11.26
C GLY A 806 -18.71 26.06 -10.24
N SER A 807 -18.37 24.79 -10.45
CA SER A 807 -18.46 23.77 -9.38
C SER A 807 -17.50 24.08 -8.23
N SER A 808 -17.78 23.53 -7.05
CA SER A 808 -16.98 23.71 -5.84
C SER A 808 -15.48 23.44 -6.07
N THR A 809 -14.63 24.35 -5.58
CA THR A 809 -13.17 24.40 -5.79
C THR A 809 -12.37 23.22 -5.22
N ASN A 810 -13.04 22.24 -4.62
CA ASN A 810 -12.45 21.25 -3.73
C ASN A 810 -12.42 19.83 -4.34
N SER A 811 -13.08 19.60 -5.48
CA SER A 811 -13.05 18.32 -6.21
C SER A 811 -12.00 18.30 -7.32
N ALA A 812 -11.54 17.11 -7.72
CA ALA A 812 -10.71 16.94 -8.91
C ALA A 812 -11.46 17.33 -10.21
N ILE A 813 -10.72 17.71 -11.25
CA ILE A 813 -11.24 18.15 -12.55
C ILE A 813 -10.50 17.45 -13.69
N THR A 814 -11.23 16.78 -14.57
CA THR A 814 -10.68 16.05 -15.74
C THR A 814 -10.74 16.92 -16.99
N LYS A 815 -9.63 17.05 -17.73
CA LYS A 815 -9.52 17.87 -18.95
C LYS A 815 -8.79 17.13 -20.07
N LEU A 816 -9.17 17.41 -21.30
CA LEU A 816 -8.54 16.92 -22.53
C LEU A 816 -7.54 17.96 -23.07
N TYR A 817 -6.34 17.50 -23.39
CA TYR A 817 -5.26 18.28 -23.97
C TYR A 817 -4.74 17.63 -25.25
N LYS A 818 -4.25 18.45 -26.19
CA LYS A 818 -3.36 17.99 -27.26
C LYS A 818 -1.92 18.27 -26.88
N LEU A 819 -1.04 17.28 -27.02
CA LEU A 819 0.39 17.40 -26.83
C LEU A 819 1.04 18.15 -28.01
N GLU A 820 2.07 18.93 -27.71
CA GLU A 820 3.05 19.38 -28.70
C GLU A 820 4.24 18.43 -28.76
N LYS A 821 4.94 18.39 -29.91
CA LYS A 821 6.09 17.48 -30.13
C LYS A 821 7.21 17.64 -29.08
N ALA A 822 7.31 18.82 -28.47
CA ALA A 822 8.28 19.13 -27.41
C ALA A 822 8.03 18.36 -26.10
N SER A 823 6.83 17.80 -25.89
CA SER A 823 6.55 16.88 -24.77
C SER A 823 7.36 15.58 -24.84
N LYS A 824 7.79 15.17 -26.05
CA LYS A 824 8.41 13.87 -26.38
C LYS A 824 7.54 12.63 -26.09
N LEU A 825 6.30 12.80 -25.63
CA LEU A 825 5.37 11.70 -25.40
C LEU A 825 4.56 11.40 -26.67
N GLN A 826 4.45 10.11 -27.02
CA GLN A 826 3.67 9.64 -28.18
C GLN A 826 2.37 8.98 -27.70
N THR A 827 1.24 9.36 -28.31
CA THR A 827 -0.13 8.91 -27.96
C THR A 827 -1.02 8.85 -29.20
N LYS A 828 -2.20 8.22 -29.12
CA LYS A 828 -3.21 8.29 -30.19
C LYS A 828 -3.61 9.75 -30.41
N GLU A 829 -3.52 10.24 -31.64
CA GLU A 829 -3.90 11.61 -32.07
C GLU A 829 -3.16 12.78 -31.37
N ASP A 830 -2.06 12.48 -30.67
CA ASP A 830 -1.40 13.37 -29.71
C ASP A 830 -2.32 13.83 -28.55
N LEU A 831 -3.34 13.04 -28.18
CA LEU A 831 -4.32 13.39 -27.13
C LEU A 831 -4.01 12.74 -25.79
N VAL A 832 -4.12 13.53 -24.71
CA VAL A 832 -4.03 13.05 -23.32
C VAL A 832 -5.13 13.62 -22.45
N VAL A 833 -5.58 12.82 -21.49
CA VAL A 833 -6.40 13.28 -20.37
C VAL A 833 -5.47 13.70 -19.23
N ILE A 834 -5.75 14.84 -18.62
CA ILE A 834 -5.10 15.25 -17.36
C ILE A 834 -6.20 15.47 -16.31
N LYS A 835 -6.06 14.79 -15.17
CA LYS A 835 -6.81 15.08 -13.96
C LYS A 835 -6.03 16.09 -13.11
N GLU A 836 -6.65 17.23 -12.82
CA GLU A 836 -6.16 18.20 -11.85
C GLU A 836 -6.76 17.91 -10.46
N TYR A 837 -5.93 17.84 -9.44
CA TYR A 837 -6.32 17.64 -8.04
C TYR A 837 -6.04 18.92 -7.23
N PRO A 838 -7.04 19.53 -6.56
CA PRO A 838 -6.82 20.66 -5.66
C PRO A 838 -6.07 20.22 -4.40
N LYS A 839 -5.48 21.17 -3.67
CA LYS A 839 -4.61 20.90 -2.50
C LYS A 839 -5.21 19.98 -1.44
N SER A 840 -6.54 20.03 -1.24
CA SER A 840 -7.29 19.15 -0.32
C SER A 840 -7.19 17.66 -0.69
N GLU A 841 -7.16 17.36 -1.98
CA GLU A 841 -7.21 16.00 -2.52
C GLU A 841 -5.82 15.37 -2.75
N ILE A 842 -4.74 16.16 -2.63
CA ILE A 842 -3.36 15.68 -2.86
C ILE A 842 -3.00 14.56 -1.88
N GLU A 843 -3.39 14.68 -0.61
CA GLU A 843 -3.07 13.70 0.43
C GLU A 843 -4.01 12.47 0.46
N HIS A 844 -5.10 12.51 -0.31
CA HIS A 844 -6.10 11.44 -0.38
C HIS A 844 -6.23 10.91 -1.81
N SER A 845 -7.20 11.42 -2.58
CA SER A 845 -7.58 10.89 -3.89
C SER A 845 -6.44 10.85 -4.91
N PHE A 846 -5.55 11.85 -4.91
CA PHE A 846 -4.37 11.84 -5.78
C PHE A 846 -3.40 10.72 -5.43
N LYS A 847 -3.10 10.52 -4.13
CA LYS A 847 -2.18 9.46 -3.66
C LYS A 847 -2.75 8.06 -3.86
N ASN A 848 -4.05 7.86 -3.64
CA ASN A 848 -4.72 6.59 -3.91
C ASN A 848 -4.62 6.22 -5.41
N GLU A 849 -4.97 7.16 -6.29
CA GLU A 849 -4.96 6.91 -7.74
C GLU A 849 -3.55 6.71 -8.29
N LEU A 850 -2.60 7.53 -7.85
CA LEU A 850 -1.20 7.37 -8.20
C LEU A 850 -0.64 6.01 -7.73
N LYS A 851 -0.96 5.59 -6.49
CA LYS A 851 -0.54 4.29 -5.95
C LYS A 851 -1.06 3.12 -6.79
N ALA A 852 -2.30 3.21 -7.29
CA ALA A 852 -2.84 2.25 -8.23
C ALA A 852 -2.01 2.18 -9.52
N TYR A 853 -1.88 3.31 -10.24
CA TYR A 853 -1.16 3.33 -11.51
C TYR A 853 0.34 2.98 -11.39
N MET A 854 1.00 3.32 -10.28
CA MET A 854 2.38 2.89 -10.02
C MET A 854 2.48 1.38 -9.73
N SER A 855 1.53 0.78 -9.00
CA SER A 855 1.52 -0.68 -8.80
C SER A 855 1.39 -1.46 -10.11
N PHE A 856 0.62 -0.93 -11.06
CA PHE A 856 0.48 -1.45 -12.41
C PHE A 856 1.76 -1.28 -13.24
N HIS A 857 2.43 -0.13 -13.14
CA HIS A 857 3.65 0.16 -13.90
C HIS A 857 4.84 -0.75 -13.52
N TYR A 858 5.00 -1.08 -12.22
CA TYR A 858 6.08 -1.97 -11.75
C TYR A 858 5.79 -3.48 -11.91
N ALA A 859 4.65 -3.86 -12.50
CA ALA A 859 4.29 -5.26 -12.75
C ALA A 859 5.14 -5.94 -13.83
N GLY A 860 5.78 -5.17 -14.74
CA GLY A 860 6.68 -5.65 -15.77
C GLY A 860 6.04 -5.90 -17.14
N ASP A 861 4.77 -6.32 -17.18
CA ASP A 861 4.02 -6.57 -18.42
C ASP A 861 3.09 -5.38 -18.79
N GLU A 862 3.67 -4.22 -19.06
CA GLU A 862 2.93 -3.00 -19.43
C GLU A 862 1.88 -3.23 -20.56
N PRO A 863 2.14 -4.00 -21.63
CA PRO A 863 1.14 -4.27 -22.68
C PRO A 863 -0.04 -5.12 -22.20
N TYR A 864 0.16 -6.02 -21.22
CA TYR A 864 -0.92 -6.83 -20.66
C TYR A 864 -1.79 -6.01 -19.71
N VAL A 865 -1.18 -5.18 -18.87
CA VAL A 865 -1.90 -4.39 -17.86
C VAL A 865 -2.67 -3.22 -18.50
N SER A 866 -2.10 -2.58 -19.53
CA SER A 866 -2.75 -1.51 -20.30
C SER A 866 -3.90 -1.97 -21.23
N LYS A 867 -4.17 -3.28 -21.31
CA LYS A 867 -5.42 -3.81 -21.89
C LYS A 867 -6.63 -3.50 -21.01
N TYR A 868 -6.50 -3.67 -19.69
CA TYR A 868 -7.63 -3.62 -18.73
C TYR A 868 -7.76 -2.29 -17.99
N PHE A 869 -6.73 -1.44 -18.03
CA PHE A 869 -6.67 -0.17 -17.31
C PHE A 869 -6.21 0.97 -18.23
N LEU A 870 -6.71 2.18 -18.01
CA LEU A 870 -6.22 3.38 -18.71
C LEU A 870 -4.70 3.49 -18.58
N LYS A 871 -3.98 3.67 -19.69
CA LYS A 871 -2.52 3.82 -19.65
C LYS A 871 -2.13 5.11 -18.93
N TYR A 872 -1.26 4.96 -17.93
CA TYR A 872 -0.64 6.07 -17.20
C TYR A 872 0.64 6.52 -17.90
N TYR A 873 0.76 7.83 -18.15
CA TYR A 873 1.94 8.43 -18.79
C TYR A 873 2.83 9.20 -17.81
N GLY A 874 2.26 9.71 -16.71
CA GLY A 874 3.02 10.46 -15.71
C GLY A 874 2.14 11.16 -14.68
N SER A 875 2.78 11.70 -13.65
CA SER A 875 2.14 12.54 -12.63
C SER A 875 3.14 13.58 -12.15
N PHE A 876 2.67 14.76 -11.77
CA PHE A 876 3.52 15.83 -11.24
C PHE A 876 2.76 16.70 -10.25
N LYS A 877 3.48 17.53 -9.50
CA LYS A 877 2.91 18.54 -8.60
C LYS A 877 3.37 19.91 -9.07
N GLN A 878 2.44 20.86 -9.21
CA GLN A 878 2.74 22.22 -9.63
C GLN A 878 1.76 23.18 -8.99
N ASN A 879 2.21 24.33 -8.50
CA ASN A 879 1.35 25.39 -7.96
C ASN A 879 0.29 24.91 -6.94
N ASN A 880 0.70 24.10 -5.95
CA ASN A 880 -0.19 23.49 -4.95
C ASN A 880 -1.31 22.57 -5.50
N LYS A 881 -1.20 22.10 -6.75
CA LYS A 881 -2.07 21.07 -7.35
C LYS A 881 -1.29 19.80 -7.67
N GLY A 882 -1.98 18.65 -7.61
CA GLY A 882 -1.50 17.38 -8.18
C GLY A 882 -2.06 17.18 -9.58
N PHE A 883 -1.30 16.55 -10.46
CA PHE A 883 -1.70 16.26 -11.84
C PHE A 883 -1.38 14.81 -12.20
N ILE A 884 -2.31 14.11 -12.84
CA ILE A 884 -2.12 12.74 -13.37
C ILE A 884 -2.47 12.74 -14.86
N ILE A 885 -1.54 12.24 -15.69
CA ILE A 885 -1.63 12.19 -17.16
C ILE A 885 -1.99 10.76 -17.59
N LEU A 886 -3.10 10.61 -18.30
CA LEU A 886 -3.72 9.35 -18.67
C LEU A 886 -4.08 9.30 -20.17
N GLU A 887 -4.26 8.07 -20.65
CA GLU A 887 -4.88 7.72 -21.94
C GLU A 887 -6.22 8.41 -22.15
N TYR A 888 -6.47 8.89 -23.38
CA TYR A 888 -7.78 9.37 -23.79
C TYR A 888 -8.61 8.23 -24.37
N ALA A 889 -9.76 7.96 -23.76
CA ALA A 889 -10.78 7.06 -24.26
C ALA A 889 -11.71 7.83 -25.21
N ASP A 890 -11.75 7.45 -26.49
CA ASP A 890 -12.39 8.20 -27.57
C ASP A 890 -13.93 8.15 -27.53
N GLU A 891 -14.52 7.07 -27.01
CA GLU A 891 -15.97 6.93 -26.78
C GLU A 891 -16.40 7.35 -25.35
N GLY A 892 -15.47 7.84 -24.52
CA GLY A 892 -15.74 8.34 -23.17
C GLY A 892 -15.91 7.25 -22.10
N SER A 893 -16.79 7.48 -21.11
CA SER A 893 -17.16 6.48 -20.10
C SER A 893 -18.27 5.54 -20.60
N LEU A 894 -18.40 4.34 -20.01
CA LEU A 894 -19.46 3.37 -20.33
C LEU A 894 -20.87 3.97 -20.10
N LEU A 895 -21.02 4.90 -19.16
CA LEU A 895 -22.25 5.67 -18.94
C LEU A 895 -22.56 6.66 -20.09
N GLU A 896 -21.53 7.20 -20.74
CA GLU A 896 -21.69 8.05 -21.93
C GLU A 896 -21.91 7.21 -23.19
N PHE A 897 -21.25 6.05 -23.28
CA PHE A 897 -21.51 5.05 -24.30
C PHE A 897 -22.97 4.56 -24.27
N PHE A 898 -23.52 4.26 -23.08
CA PHE A 898 -24.95 3.94 -22.94
C PHE A 898 -25.85 5.08 -23.46
N LYS A 899 -25.56 6.34 -23.11
CA LYS A 899 -26.29 7.52 -23.61
C LYS A 899 -26.14 7.78 -25.10
N SER A 900 -25.03 7.34 -25.72
CA SER A 900 -24.87 7.37 -27.18
C SER A 900 -25.83 6.40 -27.90
N ASN A 901 -26.44 5.48 -27.13
CA ASN A 901 -27.48 4.55 -27.56
C ASN A 901 -27.08 3.61 -28.71
N GLN A 902 -25.77 3.31 -28.82
CA GLN A 902 -25.17 2.37 -29.77
C GLN A 902 -25.42 0.90 -29.36
N VAL A 903 -26.69 0.55 -29.10
CA VAL A 903 -27.10 -0.80 -28.69
C VAL A 903 -26.70 -1.84 -29.74
N PRO A 904 -26.22 -3.03 -29.34
CA PRO A 904 -25.93 -4.12 -30.27
C PRO A 904 -27.21 -4.59 -30.97
N ARG A 905 -27.11 -4.88 -32.28
CA ARG A 905 -28.24 -5.25 -33.15
C ARG A 905 -28.18 -6.68 -33.66
N THR A 906 -27.01 -7.31 -33.59
CA THR A 906 -26.79 -8.70 -33.97
C THR A 906 -26.34 -9.52 -32.75
N ARG A 907 -26.45 -10.85 -32.84
CA ARG A 907 -26.02 -11.74 -31.76
C ARG A 907 -24.50 -11.67 -31.58
N GLU A 908 -23.79 -11.45 -32.67
CA GLU A 908 -22.35 -11.31 -32.75
C GLU A 908 -21.87 -10.02 -32.07
N GLU A 909 -22.60 -8.91 -32.25
CA GLU A 909 -22.35 -7.66 -31.51
C GLU A 909 -22.66 -7.80 -30.01
N LEU A 910 -23.76 -8.48 -29.68
CA LEU A 910 -24.18 -8.72 -28.29
C LEU A 910 -23.17 -9.60 -27.54
N HIS A 911 -22.65 -10.66 -28.19
CA HIS A 911 -21.55 -11.47 -27.69
C HIS A 911 -20.30 -10.62 -27.48
N GLY A 912 -19.86 -9.86 -28.50
CA GLY A 912 -18.66 -9.02 -28.41
C GLY A 912 -18.72 -7.97 -27.31
N LEU A 913 -19.89 -7.39 -27.04
CA LEU A 913 -20.11 -6.50 -25.89
C LEU A 913 -19.83 -7.21 -24.56
N PHE A 914 -20.41 -8.40 -24.34
CA PHE A 914 -20.27 -9.13 -23.07
C PHE A 914 -18.92 -9.83 -22.92
N GLU A 915 -18.31 -10.28 -24.01
CA GLU A 915 -16.94 -10.81 -24.06
C GLU A 915 -15.94 -9.74 -23.62
N ASN A 916 -15.95 -8.57 -24.28
CA ASN A 916 -15.02 -7.48 -23.99
C ASN A 916 -15.28 -6.80 -22.64
N LEU A 917 -16.54 -6.80 -22.14
CA LEU A 917 -16.83 -6.38 -20.77
C LEU A 917 -16.31 -7.40 -19.75
N SER A 918 -16.56 -8.70 -19.95
CA SER A 918 -16.14 -9.76 -19.01
C SER A 918 -14.62 -9.86 -18.88
N ASP A 919 -13.87 -9.45 -19.91
CA ASP A 919 -12.42 -9.29 -19.90
C ASP A 919 -11.92 -8.41 -18.72
N LEU A 920 -12.73 -7.45 -18.23
CA LEU A 920 -12.43 -6.64 -17.05
C LEU A 920 -12.31 -7.44 -15.75
N LEU A 921 -12.84 -8.68 -15.69
CA LEU A 921 -12.60 -9.59 -14.57
C LEU A 921 -11.12 -9.94 -14.42
N TYR A 922 -10.35 -9.99 -15.52
CA TYR A 922 -8.89 -10.11 -15.44
C TYR A 922 -8.25 -8.85 -14.84
N GLY A 923 -8.77 -7.67 -15.17
CA GLY A 923 -8.39 -6.40 -14.53
C GLY A 923 -8.64 -6.41 -13.02
N LEU A 924 -9.85 -6.76 -12.58
CA LEU A 924 -10.17 -6.87 -11.15
C LEU A 924 -9.30 -7.92 -10.45
N ARG A 925 -9.06 -9.08 -11.07
CA ARG A 925 -8.13 -10.10 -10.57
C ARG A 925 -6.69 -9.57 -10.41
N ILE A 926 -6.23 -8.69 -11.29
CA ILE A 926 -4.92 -8.02 -11.18
C ILE A 926 -4.93 -7.06 -9.98
N LEU A 927 -5.93 -6.17 -9.86
CA LEU A 927 -6.06 -5.22 -8.75
C LEU A 927 -6.19 -5.92 -7.37
N HIS A 928 -6.89 -7.06 -7.31
CA HIS A 928 -7.16 -7.82 -6.09
C HIS A 928 -6.06 -8.82 -5.70
N ALA A 929 -5.01 -8.96 -6.51
CA ALA A 929 -3.91 -9.88 -6.30
C ALA A 929 -3.07 -9.53 -5.05
N LYS A 930 -2.33 -10.51 -4.51
CA LYS A 930 -1.40 -10.30 -3.38
C LYS A 930 -0.02 -9.78 -3.83
N ASP A 931 0.40 -10.11 -5.05
CA ASP A 931 1.75 -9.85 -5.60
C ASP A 931 1.71 -9.02 -6.90
N LEU A 932 1.46 -7.71 -6.78
CA LEU A 932 1.57 -6.75 -7.89
C LEU A 932 3.02 -6.31 -8.14
N GLY A 933 3.81 -7.21 -8.72
CA GLY A 933 5.13 -6.89 -9.29
C GLY A 933 6.28 -6.73 -8.29
N LYS A 934 7.46 -6.37 -8.81
CA LYS A 934 8.75 -6.39 -8.09
C LYS A 934 8.98 -5.19 -7.15
N THR A 935 7.94 -4.69 -6.50
CA THR A 935 8.12 -3.73 -5.40
C THR A 935 8.23 -4.49 -4.08
N ASN A 936 9.06 -4.03 -3.14
CA ASN A 936 9.23 -4.68 -1.82
C ASN A 936 8.02 -4.46 -0.88
N ARG A 937 6.81 -4.36 -1.43
CA ARG A 937 5.54 -4.15 -0.72
C ARG A 937 4.43 -4.90 -1.45
N GLN A 938 4.13 -6.10 -0.97
CA GLN A 938 2.89 -6.78 -1.30
C GLN A 938 1.70 -5.90 -0.88
N LEU A 939 0.81 -5.62 -1.82
CA LEU A 939 -0.27 -4.64 -1.69
C LEU A 939 -1.51 -5.16 -2.41
N ARG A 940 -2.62 -5.27 -1.66
CA ARG A 940 -3.91 -5.66 -2.21
C ARG A 940 -4.78 -4.43 -2.43
N GLY A 941 -5.24 -4.21 -3.67
CA GLY A 941 -6.18 -3.13 -4.00
C GLY A 941 -7.65 -3.56 -3.87
N VAL A 942 -8.53 -2.61 -3.57
CA VAL A 942 -10.00 -2.69 -3.73
C VAL A 942 -10.49 -1.32 -4.20
N HIS A 943 -11.27 -1.28 -5.29
CA HIS A 943 -11.65 -0.06 -6.02
C HIS A 943 -12.64 0.81 -5.25
N GLN A 944 -13.67 0.18 -4.66
CA GLN A 944 -14.77 0.78 -3.88
C GLN A 944 -15.70 1.74 -4.64
N ASP A 945 -15.46 2.06 -5.92
CA ASP A 945 -16.30 3.00 -6.71
C ASP A 945 -16.57 2.51 -8.14
N LEU A 946 -16.60 1.20 -8.35
CA LEU A 946 -16.74 0.59 -9.67
C LEU A 946 -18.18 0.75 -10.22
N LYS A 947 -18.33 1.57 -11.26
CA LYS A 947 -19.61 1.96 -11.87
C LYS A 947 -19.41 2.34 -13.35
N PRO A 948 -20.47 2.47 -14.17
CA PRO A 948 -20.32 2.77 -15.60
C PRO A 948 -19.67 4.12 -15.90
N ALA A 949 -19.58 5.04 -14.94
CA ALA A 949 -18.83 6.31 -15.10
C ALA A 949 -17.30 6.15 -14.95
N ASN A 950 -16.83 5.06 -14.32
CA ASN A 950 -15.42 4.80 -14.02
C ASN A 950 -14.84 3.65 -14.89
N ILE A 951 -15.65 3.11 -15.80
CA ILE A 951 -15.21 2.24 -16.89
C ILE A 951 -15.21 3.08 -18.16
N PHE A 952 -14.14 3.01 -18.93
CA PHE A 952 -13.87 3.82 -20.11
C PHE A 952 -13.87 2.96 -21.37
N VAL A 953 -14.29 3.55 -22.49
CA VAL A 953 -14.55 2.87 -23.75
C VAL A 953 -13.65 3.42 -24.84
N SER A 954 -12.87 2.54 -25.47
CA SER A 954 -11.95 2.88 -26.57
C SER A 954 -12.29 2.08 -27.83
N ARG A 955 -12.31 2.74 -28.98
CA ARG A 955 -12.58 2.07 -30.26
C ARG A 955 -11.40 1.20 -30.70
N ASN A 956 -11.67 -0.05 -31.09
CA ASN A 956 -10.68 -1.06 -31.46
C ASN A 956 -10.61 -1.24 -32.99
N GLU A 957 -9.67 -0.53 -33.63
CA GLU A 957 -9.45 -0.51 -35.08
C GLU A 957 -9.12 -1.88 -35.71
N ASN A 958 -8.75 -2.88 -34.90
CA ASN A 958 -8.42 -4.24 -35.33
C ASN A 958 -9.49 -5.30 -34.95
N GLY A 959 -10.63 -4.87 -34.41
CA GLY A 959 -11.68 -5.75 -33.87
C GLY A 959 -12.71 -6.26 -34.89
N GLY A 960 -13.48 -7.27 -34.47
CA GLY A 960 -14.62 -7.83 -35.23
C GLY A 960 -15.86 -6.92 -35.26
N THR A 961 -17.07 -7.49 -35.28
CA THR A 961 -18.33 -6.77 -35.52
C THR A 961 -18.70 -5.70 -34.50
N TYR A 962 -18.16 -5.73 -33.28
CA TYR A 962 -18.39 -4.70 -32.25
C TYR A 962 -17.05 -4.23 -31.66
N GLN A 963 -16.58 -3.07 -32.13
CA GLN A 963 -15.19 -2.64 -32.03
C GLN A 963 -14.89 -1.81 -30.78
N TYR A 964 -15.18 -2.33 -29.58
CA TYR A 964 -14.99 -1.58 -28.32
C TYR A 964 -14.18 -2.36 -27.28
N ASN A 965 -13.10 -1.73 -26.81
CA ASN A 965 -12.31 -2.18 -25.66
C ASN A 965 -12.76 -1.41 -24.41
N PHE A 966 -12.95 -2.11 -23.31
CA PHE A 966 -13.33 -1.51 -22.02
C PHE A 966 -12.13 -1.50 -21.07
N LYS A 967 -11.96 -0.40 -20.31
CA LYS A 967 -10.86 -0.23 -19.34
C LYS A 967 -11.35 0.36 -18.02
N ILE A 968 -10.85 -0.12 -16.90
CA ILE A 968 -11.12 0.45 -15.58
C ILE A 968 -10.23 1.69 -15.35
N GLY A 969 -10.79 2.72 -14.70
CA GLY A 969 -10.07 3.90 -14.25
C GLY A 969 -10.72 4.52 -13.00
N ASP A 970 -10.30 5.75 -12.70
CA ASP A 970 -10.74 6.56 -11.54
C ASP A 970 -10.54 5.85 -10.18
N PHE A 971 -9.29 5.74 -9.76
CA PHE A 971 -8.85 5.02 -8.56
C PHE A 971 -8.77 5.92 -7.31
N GLY A 972 -9.36 7.11 -7.32
CA GLY A 972 -9.28 8.08 -6.22
C GLY A 972 -9.77 7.52 -4.87
N LEU A 973 -10.74 6.61 -4.89
CA LEU A 973 -11.28 5.95 -3.69
C LEU A 973 -10.72 4.53 -3.47
N THR A 974 -9.71 4.11 -4.24
CA THR A 974 -9.11 2.78 -4.11
C THR A 974 -8.29 2.64 -2.83
N SER A 975 -8.66 1.66 -2.01
CA SER A 975 -7.94 1.30 -0.78
C SER A 975 -6.86 0.26 -1.04
N PHE A 976 -5.73 0.40 -0.34
CA PHE A 976 -4.58 -0.51 -0.46
C PHE A 976 -4.02 -0.93 0.90
N THR A 977 -4.22 -2.18 1.31
CA THR A 977 -3.65 -2.74 2.55
C THR A 977 -2.27 -3.39 2.33
N PRO A 978 -1.31 -3.23 3.26
CA PRO A 978 -0.06 -4.00 3.29
C PRO A 978 -0.31 -5.45 3.75
N THR A 979 0.26 -6.43 3.05
CA THR A 979 -0.03 -7.86 3.26
C THR A 979 0.46 -8.42 4.62
N GLU A 980 1.35 -7.73 5.34
CA GLU A 980 1.77 -8.10 6.70
C GLU A 980 0.61 -8.03 7.72
N ALA A 981 -0.43 -7.22 7.44
CA ALA A 981 -1.57 -7.01 8.32
C ALA A 981 -2.75 -7.95 8.00
N ASN A 982 -2.58 -9.26 8.24
CA ASN A 982 -3.51 -10.33 7.85
C ASN A 982 -4.98 -10.23 8.36
N GLU A 983 -5.32 -9.28 9.23
CA GLU A 983 -6.69 -9.08 9.75
C GLU A 983 -7.26 -7.68 9.47
N ILE A 984 -6.51 -6.74 8.86
CA ILE A 984 -7.03 -5.41 8.50
C ILE A 984 -7.75 -5.49 7.16
N LYS A 985 -9.08 -5.62 7.19
CA LYS A 985 -9.92 -5.37 6.02
C LYS A 985 -9.90 -3.86 5.68
N ASN A 986 -10.20 -3.48 4.45
CA ASN A 986 -9.96 -2.11 3.96
C ASN A 986 -10.83 -1.05 4.63
N ARG A 987 -10.31 0.18 4.77
CA ARG A 987 -11.10 1.35 5.23
C ARG A 987 -12.17 1.71 4.20
N ASP A 988 -13.35 2.12 4.70
CA ASP A 988 -14.42 2.69 3.88
C ASP A 988 -14.08 4.11 3.39
N ASN A 989 -13.84 4.24 2.09
CA ASN A 989 -13.60 5.51 1.41
C ASN A 989 -14.92 6.14 0.89
N LYS A 990 -16.08 5.54 1.17
CA LYS A 990 -17.44 6.05 0.88
C LYS A 990 -17.71 6.30 -0.60
N GLY A 991 -17.44 5.28 -1.41
CA GLY A 991 -17.68 5.27 -2.85
C GLY A 991 -19.15 5.24 -3.28
N GLY A 992 -19.36 5.15 -4.59
CA GLY A 992 -20.60 5.39 -5.32
C GLY A 992 -21.81 4.57 -4.87
N ILE A 993 -22.51 5.10 -3.88
CA ILE A 993 -23.72 4.65 -3.15
C ILE A 993 -24.74 3.83 -3.97
N MET A 994 -24.86 4.03 -5.28
CA MET A 994 -25.79 3.30 -6.17
C MET A 994 -25.33 1.89 -6.58
N TYR A 995 -24.02 1.61 -6.60
CA TYR A 995 -23.44 0.33 -7.05
C TYR A 995 -22.82 -0.49 -5.92
N ASN A 996 -22.63 0.12 -4.74
CA ASN A 996 -22.11 -0.52 -3.54
C ASN A 996 -22.87 -1.82 -3.16
N ALA A 997 -22.20 -2.66 -2.38
CA ALA A 997 -22.74 -3.91 -1.82
C ALA A 997 -23.52 -3.67 -0.51
N PRO A 998 -24.42 -4.58 -0.08
CA PRO A 998 -25.26 -4.40 1.11
C PRO A 998 -24.47 -4.11 2.39
N GLU A 999 -23.30 -4.75 2.55
CA GLU A 999 -22.38 -4.55 3.68
C GLU A 999 -21.78 -3.14 3.76
N MET A 1000 -21.89 -2.33 2.70
CA MET A 1000 -21.51 -0.92 2.68
C MET A 1000 -22.64 0.01 3.18
N THR A 1001 -23.78 -0.53 3.64
CA THR A 1001 -24.93 0.27 4.10
C THR A 1001 -24.88 0.54 5.61
N ASN A 1002 -24.69 1.81 6.00
CA ASN A 1002 -24.59 2.22 7.41
C ASN A 1002 -25.99 2.36 8.04
N TYR A 1003 -26.55 1.25 8.52
CA TYR A 1003 -27.93 1.23 9.05
C TYR A 1003 -28.11 1.77 10.49
N ASP A 1004 -27.05 1.84 11.29
CA ASP A 1004 -27.11 2.35 12.67
C ASP A 1004 -25.83 3.10 13.09
N ASP A 1005 -25.96 4.16 13.89
CA ASP A 1005 -24.79 4.89 14.42
C ASP A 1005 -23.93 3.99 15.35
N PHE A 1006 -24.53 2.94 15.92
CA PHE A 1006 -23.85 1.94 16.75
C PHE A 1006 -22.93 1.00 15.95
N SER A 1007 -23.11 0.84 14.62
CA SER A 1007 -22.20 0.01 13.82
C SER A 1007 -20.87 0.70 13.51
N ARG A 1008 -20.71 2.00 13.82
CA ARG A 1008 -19.42 2.71 13.67
C ARG A 1008 -18.29 2.18 14.55
N SER A 1009 -18.58 1.38 15.58
CA SER A 1009 -17.56 0.74 16.43
C SER A 1009 -17.15 -0.65 15.95
N LEU A 1010 -17.77 -1.19 14.89
CA LEU A 1010 -17.27 -2.37 14.20
C LEU A 1010 -16.20 -1.91 13.21
N ASP A 1011 -14.96 -1.77 13.71
CA ASP A 1011 -13.74 -1.38 12.98
C ASP A 1011 -13.25 -2.51 12.06
N GLU A 1012 -14.20 -3.17 11.37
CA GLU A 1012 -14.07 -4.47 10.75
C GLU A 1012 -13.77 -4.42 9.25
N GLY A 1013 -13.91 -3.26 8.60
CA GLY A 1013 -13.48 -2.98 7.22
C GLY A 1013 -14.04 -3.86 6.08
N ILE A 1014 -13.51 -3.64 4.87
CA ILE A 1014 -14.08 -4.07 3.58
C ILE A 1014 -13.25 -5.14 2.85
N SER A 1015 -13.94 -6.10 2.26
CA SER A 1015 -13.40 -7.13 1.36
C SER A 1015 -13.53 -6.75 -0.12
N HIS A 1016 -12.60 -7.24 -0.95
CA HIS A 1016 -12.64 -7.14 -2.42
C HIS A 1016 -13.95 -7.59 -3.10
N LEU A 1017 -14.81 -8.35 -2.41
CA LEU A 1017 -16.10 -8.80 -2.94
C LEU A 1017 -17.05 -7.64 -3.26
N VAL A 1018 -16.88 -6.45 -2.65
CA VAL A 1018 -17.69 -5.27 -2.98
C VAL A 1018 -17.50 -4.82 -4.42
N ASP A 1019 -16.30 -4.97 -4.99
CA ASP A 1019 -16.03 -4.66 -6.39
C ASP A 1019 -16.70 -5.69 -7.31
N ILE A 1020 -16.76 -6.97 -6.89
CA ILE A 1020 -17.42 -8.04 -7.65
C ILE A 1020 -18.95 -7.85 -7.67
N TRP A 1021 -19.54 -7.44 -6.55
CA TRP A 1021 -20.95 -7.02 -6.50
C TRP A 1021 -21.19 -5.81 -7.40
N SER A 1022 -20.35 -4.78 -7.30
CA SER A 1022 -20.47 -3.55 -8.10
C SER A 1022 -20.34 -3.83 -9.59
N PHE A 1023 -19.40 -4.70 -10.00
CA PHE A 1023 -19.25 -5.15 -11.39
C PHE A 1023 -20.45 -5.97 -11.87
N SER A 1024 -20.98 -6.86 -11.04
CA SER A 1024 -22.20 -7.62 -11.35
C SER A 1024 -23.40 -6.69 -11.59
N CYS A 1025 -23.47 -5.58 -10.84
CA CYS A 1025 -24.45 -4.52 -11.05
C CYS A 1025 -24.25 -3.76 -12.38
N VAL A 1026 -22.99 -3.52 -12.79
CA VAL A 1026 -22.67 -2.97 -14.12
C VAL A 1026 -23.10 -3.92 -15.25
N LEU A 1027 -22.79 -5.21 -15.15
CA LEU A 1027 -23.17 -6.21 -16.18
C LEU A 1027 -24.70 -6.32 -16.31
N PHE A 1028 -25.42 -6.33 -15.19
CA PHE A 1028 -26.89 -6.33 -15.21
C PHE A 1028 -27.46 -5.07 -15.87
N GLU A 1029 -26.88 -3.90 -15.59
CA GLU A 1029 -27.33 -2.64 -16.19
C GLU A 1029 -27.00 -2.57 -17.69
N ALA A 1030 -25.85 -3.12 -18.11
CA ALA A 1030 -25.49 -3.30 -19.51
C ALA A 1030 -26.47 -4.22 -20.26
N ALA A 1031 -26.95 -5.31 -19.63
CA ALA A 1031 -27.95 -6.19 -20.22
C ALA A 1031 -29.32 -5.51 -20.37
N VAL A 1032 -29.76 -4.74 -19.36
CA VAL A 1032 -31.00 -3.94 -19.45
C VAL A 1032 -30.91 -2.90 -20.58
N TRP A 1033 -29.74 -2.28 -20.77
CA TRP A 1033 -29.47 -1.35 -21.87
C TRP A 1033 -29.43 -2.05 -23.23
N ALA A 1034 -28.74 -3.18 -23.37
CA ALA A 1034 -28.66 -3.91 -24.63
C ALA A 1034 -30.04 -4.40 -25.13
N ILE A 1035 -30.93 -4.81 -24.23
CA ILE A 1035 -32.28 -5.31 -24.58
C ILE A 1035 -33.31 -4.17 -24.71
N SER A 1036 -33.10 -3.00 -24.10
CA SER A 1036 -34.15 -1.96 -24.01
C SER A 1036 -33.68 -0.51 -24.06
N ASP A 1037 -32.48 -0.27 -24.58
CA ASP A 1037 -31.89 1.04 -24.83
C ASP A 1037 -31.71 1.94 -23.58
N GLU A 1038 -31.13 3.13 -23.75
CA GLU A 1038 -30.89 4.11 -22.69
C GLU A 1038 -32.16 4.46 -21.91
N ARG A 1039 -33.31 4.52 -22.58
CA ARG A 1039 -34.61 4.71 -21.93
C ARG A 1039 -34.95 3.52 -21.04
N GLY A 1040 -34.75 2.29 -21.50
CA GLY A 1040 -35.02 1.09 -20.69
C GLY A 1040 -34.07 0.93 -19.50
N ARG A 1041 -32.82 1.42 -19.63
CA ARG A 1041 -31.85 1.55 -18.54
C ARG A 1041 -32.32 2.56 -17.49
N GLU A 1042 -32.75 3.75 -17.92
CA GLU A 1042 -33.20 4.82 -17.02
C GLU A 1042 -34.58 4.55 -16.40
N GLU A 1043 -35.51 3.89 -17.12
CA GLU A 1043 -36.75 3.35 -16.56
C GLU A 1043 -36.47 2.32 -15.46
N PHE A 1044 -35.46 1.44 -15.64
CA PHE A 1044 -35.03 0.50 -14.61
C PHE A 1044 -34.35 1.17 -13.41
N ARG A 1045 -33.58 2.25 -13.63
CA ARG A 1045 -33.07 3.10 -12.55
C ARG A 1045 -34.21 3.76 -11.75
N SER A 1046 -35.22 4.31 -12.44
CA SER A 1046 -36.42 4.88 -11.81
C SER A 1046 -37.22 3.85 -10.99
N LEU A 1047 -37.31 2.60 -11.46
CA LEU A 1047 -37.93 1.50 -10.72
C LEU A 1047 -37.17 1.12 -9.44
N ARG A 1048 -35.84 1.24 -9.42
CA ARG A 1048 -35.05 1.06 -8.17
C ARG A 1048 -35.32 2.19 -7.18
N CYS A 1049 -35.30 3.45 -7.65
CA CYS A 1049 -35.66 4.61 -6.82
C CYS A 1049 -37.02 4.42 -6.13
N LYS A 1050 -38.08 4.16 -6.90
CA LYS A 1050 -39.46 4.02 -6.39
C LYS A 1050 -39.66 2.85 -5.41
N GLU A 1051 -38.77 1.86 -5.39
CA GLU A 1051 -38.81 0.76 -4.41
C GLU A 1051 -38.02 1.11 -3.14
N ASN A 1052 -36.86 1.78 -3.26
CA ASN A 1052 -36.08 2.27 -2.11
C ASN A 1052 -36.69 3.51 -1.42
N ASP A 1053 -37.44 4.36 -2.14
CA ASP A 1053 -38.16 5.51 -1.59
C ASP A 1053 -39.14 5.13 -0.47
N GLN A 1054 -39.53 3.86 -0.40
CA GLN A 1054 -40.36 3.27 0.66
C GLN A 1054 -39.62 3.09 2.01
N LYS A 1055 -38.28 3.24 2.03
CA LYS A 1055 -37.45 3.30 3.23
C LYS A 1055 -36.81 4.69 3.38
N PRO A 1056 -37.41 5.64 4.13
CA PRO A 1056 -36.90 7.01 4.26
C PRO A 1056 -35.42 7.11 4.65
N ARG A 1057 -34.97 6.37 5.67
CA ARG A 1057 -33.54 6.35 6.08
C ARG A 1057 -32.59 5.99 4.93
N HIS A 1058 -32.97 5.01 4.09
CA HIS A 1058 -32.14 4.52 2.98
C HIS A 1058 -32.10 5.53 1.82
N ARG A 1059 -33.24 6.17 1.53
CA ARG A 1059 -33.34 7.29 0.59
C ARG A 1059 -32.52 8.51 1.04
N ASP A 1060 -32.66 8.91 2.31
CA ASP A 1060 -32.05 10.12 2.87
C ASP A 1060 -30.53 9.99 3.05
N GLN A 1061 -30.01 8.76 3.11
CA GLN A 1061 -28.58 8.44 3.00
C GLN A 1061 -28.06 8.38 1.54
N GLY A 1062 -28.92 8.58 0.53
CA GLY A 1062 -28.55 8.62 -0.89
C GLY A 1062 -28.63 7.29 -1.65
N TYR A 1063 -29.03 6.17 -1.01
CA TYR A 1063 -29.10 4.85 -1.64
C TYR A 1063 -30.32 4.64 -2.56
N GLY A 1064 -31.06 5.68 -2.94
CA GLY A 1064 -32.30 5.57 -3.72
C GLY A 1064 -32.20 4.66 -4.95
N ALA A 1065 -31.16 4.79 -5.78
CA ALA A 1065 -30.99 3.96 -6.97
C ALA A 1065 -30.24 2.62 -6.75
N SER A 1066 -29.94 2.23 -5.51
CA SER A 1066 -29.16 1.02 -5.21
C SER A 1066 -29.87 -0.28 -5.62
N PHE A 1067 -29.11 -1.36 -5.84
CA PHE A 1067 -29.64 -2.68 -6.22
C PHE A 1067 -30.22 -3.49 -5.05
N HIS A 1068 -30.16 -2.95 -3.83
CA HIS A 1068 -30.62 -3.58 -2.59
C HIS A 1068 -31.34 -2.58 -1.68
N ASN A 1069 -32.20 -3.05 -0.78
CA ASN A 1069 -32.80 -2.22 0.27
C ASN A 1069 -31.95 -2.14 1.56
N GLY A 1070 -30.67 -2.54 1.50
CA GLY A 1070 -29.75 -2.72 2.64
C GLY A 1070 -29.72 -4.14 3.21
N GLU A 1071 -30.81 -4.89 3.11
CA GLU A 1071 -30.92 -6.25 3.66
C GLU A 1071 -31.05 -7.31 2.56
N ARG A 1072 -31.72 -6.96 1.44
CA ARG A 1072 -32.07 -7.86 0.34
C ARG A 1072 -32.02 -7.15 -1.01
N ARG A 1073 -31.77 -7.91 -2.07
CA ARG A 1073 -31.89 -7.49 -3.48
C ARG A 1073 -33.32 -7.00 -3.77
N LEU A 1074 -33.45 -5.91 -4.52
CA LEU A 1074 -34.76 -5.35 -4.87
C LEU A 1074 -35.60 -6.30 -5.76
N GLY A 1075 -36.91 -6.32 -5.51
CA GLY A 1075 -37.90 -6.97 -6.35
C GLY A 1075 -37.95 -6.38 -7.76
N ALA A 1076 -37.60 -5.10 -7.93
CA ALA A 1076 -37.43 -4.46 -9.25
C ALA A 1076 -36.48 -5.26 -10.17
N ILE A 1077 -35.44 -5.88 -9.63
CA ILE A 1077 -34.47 -6.70 -10.38
C ILE A 1077 -35.13 -8.02 -10.82
N GLY A 1078 -35.83 -8.70 -9.92
CA GLY A 1078 -36.59 -9.92 -10.24
C GLY A 1078 -37.71 -9.68 -11.27
N ARG A 1079 -38.46 -8.59 -11.13
CA ARG A 1079 -39.49 -8.19 -12.11
C ARG A 1079 -38.89 -7.89 -13.50
N ARG A 1080 -37.70 -7.29 -13.56
CA ARG A 1080 -37.00 -7.00 -14.82
C ARG A 1080 -36.39 -8.25 -15.45
N TRP A 1081 -35.78 -9.13 -14.65
CA TRP A 1081 -35.27 -10.44 -15.08
C TRP A 1081 -36.39 -11.32 -15.68
N ASN A 1082 -37.47 -11.55 -14.94
CA ASN A 1082 -38.58 -12.39 -15.40
C ASN A 1082 -39.25 -11.82 -16.66
N LYS A 1083 -39.36 -10.49 -16.79
CA LYS A 1083 -39.92 -9.82 -17.98
C LYS A 1083 -39.14 -10.14 -19.27
N TYR A 1084 -37.83 -10.35 -19.18
CA TYR A 1084 -36.99 -10.66 -20.34
C TYR A 1084 -36.77 -12.18 -20.52
N SER A 1085 -36.64 -12.93 -19.43
CA SER A 1085 -36.56 -14.40 -19.46
C SER A 1085 -37.81 -15.00 -20.11
N ASN A 1086 -39.01 -14.51 -19.75
CA ASN A 1086 -40.29 -14.95 -20.33
C ASN A 1086 -40.49 -14.53 -21.80
N LYS A 1087 -39.60 -13.72 -22.38
CA LYS A 1087 -39.61 -13.35 -23.80
C LYS A 1087 -38.61 -14.14 -24.66
N GLY A 1088 -37.64 -14.82 -24.03
CA GLY A 1088 -36.47 -15.35 -24.72
C GLY A 1088 -35.38 -14.31 -24.99
N ASP A 1089 -35.57 -13.03 -24.65
CA ASP A 1089 -34.57 -11.96 -24.87
C ASP A 1089 -33.22 -12.29 -24.19
N PHE A 1090 -33.26 -12.94 -23.02
CA PHE A 1090 -32.09 -13.38 -22.25
C PHE A 1090 -31.52 -14.75 -22.68
N LEU A 1091 -32.07 -15.40 -23.72
CA LEU A 1091 -31.49 -16.62 -24.33
C LEU A 1091 -30.60 -16.28 -25.54
N MET A 1092 -30.43 -14.99 -25.86
CA MET A 1092 -29.47 -14.51 -26.86
C MET A 1092 -28.24 -13.80 -26.24
N ILE A 1093 -28.23 -13.62 -24.92
CA ILE A 1093 -27.06 -13.20 -24.11
C ILE A 1093 -26.42 -14.46 -23.52
#